data_AF-A0A4Y2M3C7-F1
#
_entry.id   AF-A0A4Y2M3C7-F1
#
_cell.length_a   1.000
_cell.length_b   1.000
_cell.length_c   1.000
_cell.angle_alpha   90.00
_cell.angle_beta   90.00
_cell.angle_gamma   90.00
#
_symmetry.space_group_name_H-M   'P 1'
#
loop_
_entity.id
_entity.type
_entity.pdbx_description
1 polymer ?
#
loop_
_entity_poly.entity_id
_entity_poly.type
_entity_poly.pdbx_seq_one_letter_code
_entity_poly.pdbx_strand_id
1 'polypeptide(L)'
;MYVVLAHIKSDSESQTSLVWCSTPTLSWPTQSVVRPGNRMEGKKLVWCISLKKETKHSQNPSAPLSESYNILNLELQSRIEENEKLHQQLYTADMEQQKAISELTTTIDSLQSKLADQEKKFSEKISEQEAMINTLQKEKIKMQVSIRNHEQEIKDRKKLAESKSEDVISLKEDLTEQLEDAKKIIAEKVLFNDRSNDSLNIINVPIIQRGKHELLSSLMLKIQGFVSDFSRQLSDLHTFMIQRLCSTSGNPSMKVVVSKLESYLRENIQNLKAIPVSFECITSAIKSETLTWDKSSVMDFCNAFQKYEKNLDKLLPFLILRIQDKDSWVTTSAKLIDLVGKLVSLSWKLMACFKKLCRYLLLLAVVGSAEKNEYHVSQATIMKKILSNMILLQQLFDEARQMFGSKIALDHQLPMLTQAEKSTDECILTTLVSLSLTLKKMTDLMEKDIDVFSSDVWYKPRNFLAPKNSTLNPCVWQYKERSNKYIQHISQPDPPSIPYEVALKNWQTLCEHSDNQENLTQQLEQYQNKVMQLELDKENWMLECQLLRARGSQDPDASNVNIESKAQDYDEIHQYVKNTVNQLVKQIQFADSKAIAFKNECETLHQKLKLNVQKKQELESDVLNSRQVIDRMKEEQKTLIQTYNEQLNTMSEHLANLNETLTAQKDEIDALKQAGTKGSKKGKSK
;
A
#
# COMPACT_ATOMS: atom_id res chain seq x y z
N MET A 1 25.87 -11.91 -17.25
CA MET A 1 26.26 -12.43 -18.57
C MET A 1 25.98 -11.31 -19.57
N TYR A 2 27.03 -10.68 -20.16
CA TYR A 2 26.98 -9.43 -20.97
C TYR A 2 26.50 -8.18 -20.19
N VAL A 3 27.12 -6.99 -20.18
CA VAL A 3 28.37 -6.42 -20.75
C VAL A 3 28.38 -6.06 -22.25
N VAL A 4 29.03 -4.93 -22.56
CA VAL A 4 29.23 -4.16 -23.82
C VAL A 4 28.31 -2.93 -23.90
N LEU A 5 28.70 -1.63 -23.85
CA LEU A 5 29.89 -0.79 -24.17
C LEU A 5 29.99 -0.19 -25.59
N ALA A 6 30.09 1.16 -25.60
CA ALA A 6 30.80 2.06 -26.52
C ALA A 6 30.39 2.18 -28.00
N HIS A 7 30.16 3.42 -28.44
CA HIS A 7 30.87 4.20 -29.49
C HIS A 7 30.07 5.52 -29.65
N ILE A 8 30.58 6.74 -29.46
CA ILE A 8 31.74 7.42 -30.08
C ILE A 8 31.67 7.42 -31.61
N LYS A 9 31.22 8.56 -32.17
CA LYS A 9 31.90 9.16 -33.32
C LYS A 9 31.72 10.69 -33.31
N SER A 10 32.83 11.39 -33.21
CA SER A 10 32.95 12.75 -33.72
C SER A 10 33.22 12.68 -35.22
N ASP A 11 32.70 13.62 -36.01
CA ASP A 11 33.40 14.12 -37.19
C ASP A 11 33.15 15.62 -37.27
N SER A 12 34.22 16.36 -37.58
CA SER A 12 34.22 17.81 -37.74
C SER A 12 34.97 18.12 -39.01
N GLU A 13 34.37 18.86 -39.96
CA GLU A 13 35.12 19.35 -41.11
C GLU A 13 34.61 20.72 -41.56
N SER A 14 35.53 21.54 -42.07
CA SER A 14 35.34 22.98 -42.21
C SER A 14 36.17 23.57 -43.35
N GLN A 15 35.51 24.09 -44.38
CA GLN A 15 36.08 24.99 -45.41
C GLN A 15 34.98 26.00 -45.78
N THR A 16 35.09 27.31 -45.49
CA THR A 16 35.97 28.39 -46.01
C THR A 16 35.59 28.93 -47.39
N SER A 17 35.79 30.24 -47.58
CA SER A 17 35.63 31.03 -48.83
C SER A 17 34.19 31.44 -49.24
N LEU A 18 33.93 32.59 -49.89
CA LEU A 18 34.65 33.88 -49.96
C LEU A 18 33.69 35.01 -50.43
N VAL A 19 33.75 36.20 -49.81
CA VAL A 19 33.60 37.60 -50.32
C VAL A 19 32.50 38.00 -51.35
N TRP A 20 32.23 39.32 -51.40
CA TRP A 20 31.49 40.15 -52.39
C TRP A 20 30.11 40.65 -51.89
N CYS A 21 30.02 41.83 -51.27
CA CYS A 21 29.89 43.18 -51.87
C CYS A 21 28.41 43.65 -51.86
N SER A 22 28.04 44.94 -51.81
CA SER A 22 28.79 46.19 -52.05
C SER A 22 28.40 47.32 -51.08
N THR A 23 29.28 48.32 -50.90
CA THR A 23 28.89 49.69 -50.50
C THR A 23 28.60 50.57 -51.73
N PRO A 24 27.82 51.63 -51.56
CA PRO A 24 28.29 53.00 -51.86
C PRO A 24 28.42 53.80 -50.55
N THR A 25 29.44 54.61 -50.22
CA THR A 25 30.52 55.32 -50.96
C THR A 25 30.08 56.62 -51.66
N LEU A 26 30.59 57.76 -51.16
CA LEU A 26 30.62 59.13 -51.77
C LEU A 26 29.26 59.90 -51.85
N SER A 27 29.19 61.25 -51.83
CA SER A 27 30.24 62.30 -51.81
C SER A 27 29.88 63.57 -50.99
N TRP A 28 30.89 64.38 -50.65
CA TRP A 28 30.82 65.83 -50.34
C TRP A 28 30.85 66.66 -51.66
N PRO A 29 30.99 68.02 -51.70
CA PRO A 29 30.48 69.14 -50.86
C PRO A 29 29.81 70.28 -51.68
N THR A 30 29.17 71.26 -51.01
CA THR A 30 29.12 72.72 -51.40
C THR A 30 28.53 73.50 -50.21
N GLN A 31 29.19 74.50 -49.60
CA GLN A 31 29.40 75.91 -49.99
C GLN A 31 28.17 76.85 -49.95
N SER A 32 28.21 77.78 -48.96
CA SER A 32 27.85 79.23 -49.02
C SER A 32 26.39 79.63 -49.34
N VAL A 33 25.84 80.82 -49.01
CA VAL A 33 26.31 82.23 -48.81
C VAL A 33 25.45 82.84 -47.66
N VAL A 34 25.96 83.33 -46.52
CA VAL A 34 26.68 84.59 -46.20
C VAL A 34 25.79 85.85 -46.03
N ARG A 35 25.88 86.46 -44.81
CA ARG A 35 25.45 87.83 -44.40
C ARG A 35 23.94 88.10 -44.24
N PRO A 36 23.56 88.99 -43.28
CA PRO A 36 23.45 90.43 -43.59
C PRO A 36 24.71 91.27 -43.32
N GLY A 37 24.88 92.34 -44.11
CA GLY A 37 25.99 93.28 -44.00
C GLY A 37 25.62 94.51 -43.17
N ASN A 38 26.62 95.09 -42.51
CA ASN A 38 26.47 96.35 -41.78
C ASN A 38 26.65 97.58 -42.70
N ARG A 39 25.88 98.63 -42.40
CA ARG A 39 26.29 100.06 -42.40
C ARG A 39 26.40 100.91 -43.70
N MET A 40 26.04 102.19 -43.47
CA MET A 40 26.36 103.45 -44.19
C MET A 40 25.63 103.65 -45.54
N GLU A 41 25.34 104.87 -46.02
CA GLU A 41 25.65 106.26 -45.60
C GLU A 41 24.36 107.12 -45.52
N GLY A 42 24.32 108.37 -45.02
CA GLY A 42 25.35 109.14 -44.31
C GLY A 42 25.46 110.62 -44.73
N LYS A 43 24.56 111.51 -44.22
CA LYS A 43 24.58 112.99 -44.38
C LYS A 43 24.12 113.46 -45.79
N LYS A 44 23.84 114.75 -46.11
CA LYS A 44 24.01 116.03 -45.37
C LYS A 44 23.02 117.13 -45.84
N LEU A 45 22.65 118.03 -44.91
CA LEU A 45 22.12 119.41 -45.01
C LEU A 45 21.50 119.99 -46.32
N VAL A 46 20.31 120.58 -46.16
CA VAL A 46 19.93 122.02 -46.39
C VAL A 46 20.37 122.71 -47.69
N TRP A 47 19.40 123.22 -48.46
CA TRP A 47 19.31 124.66 -48.81
C TRP A 47 17.87 125.10 -49.14
N CYS A 48 17.61 126.40 -49.02
CA CYS A 48 16.33 127.06 -49.34
C CYS A 48 16.44 127.80 -50.70
N ILE A 49 15.50 128.73 -50.97
CA ILE A 49 15.62 129.87 -51.90
C ILE A 49 15.18 129.63 -53.37
N SER A 50 13.90 129.93 -53.61
CA SER A 50 13.41 130.91 -54.61
C SER A 50 13.03 130.57 -56.07
N LEU A 51 11.77 130.97 -56.35
CA LEU A 51 11.32 131.91 -57.40
C LEU A 51 10.86 131.46 -58.80
N LYS A 52 9.75 132.11 -59.19
CA LYS A 52 9.29 132.54 -60.53
C LYS A 52 8.78 131.49 -61.53
N LYS A 53 7.56 131.78 -62.02
CA LYS A 53 7.30 131.98 -63.46
C LYS A 53 6.08 132.87 -63.72
N GLU A 54 6.34 134.13 -64.07
CA GLU A 54 5.61 134.81 -65.14
C GLU A 54 6.37 134.49 -66.48
N THR A 55 5.94 134.82 -67.71
CA THR A 55 5.00 135.84 -68.20
C THR A 55 4.28 135.43 -69.50
N LYS A 56 3.01 135.83 -69.60
CA LYS A 56 2.21 136.36 -70.75
C LYS A 56 2.72 136.27 -72.21
N HIS A 57 1.78 135.88 -73.10
CA HIS A 57 1.31 136.52 -74.37
C HIS A 57 0.13 135.64 -74.91
N SER A 58 -0.84 136.00 -75.76
CA SER A 58 -1.34 137.25 -76.42
C SER A 58 -2.84 136.99 -76.83
N GLN A 59 -3.67 137.81 -77.49
CA GLN A 59 -3.53 139.15 -78.11
C GLN A 59 -4.84 140.00 -78.01
N ASN A 60 -5.64 140.13 -79.09
CA ASN A 60 -6.79 141.06 -79.31
C ASN A 60 -7.47 140.75 -80.69
N PRO A 61 -8.60 141.37 -81.17
CA PRO A 61 -9.30 142.59 -80.70
C PRO A 61 -10.88 142.64 -80.71
N SER A 62 -11.43 143.69 -80.05
CA SER A 62 -12.57 144.60 -80.41
C SER A 62 -14.09 144.22 -80.46
N ALA A 63 -14.86 144.80 -79.50
CA ALA A 63 -16.10 145.64 -79.63
C ALA A 63 -17.50 145.03 -80.00
N PRO A 64 -18.65 145.68 -79.63
CA PRO A 64 -18.98 146.47 -78.40
C PRO A 64 -20.39 146.23 -77.74
N LEU A 65 -20.58 146.74 -76.49
CA LEU A 65 -21.82 146.81 -75.65
C LEU A 65 -22.27 145.48 -74.97
N SER A 66 -23.18 145.41 -73.96
CA SER A 66 -24.09 146.41 -73.32
C SER A 66 -24.30 146.20 -71.77
N GLU A 67 -25.45 146.62 -71.21
CA GLU A 67 -25.86 146.69 -69.79
C GLU A 67 -25.93 145.35 -69.00
N SER A 68 -25.28 145.24 -67.81
CA SER A 68 -25.57 144.17 -66.81
C SER A 68 -24.94 144.26 -65.38
N TYR A 69 -23.90 145.07 -65.12
CA TYR A 69 -22.82 144.70 -64.18
C TYR A 69 -23.05 144.76 -62.63
N ASN A 70 -24.22 145.15 -62.10
CA ASN A 70 -24.29 145.77 -60.75
C ASN A 70 -24.38 144.86 -59.49
N ILE A 71 -24.26 143.52 -59.58
CA ILE A 71 -24.71 142.61 -58.49
C ILE A 71 -23.60 142.08 -57.54
N LEU A 72 -22.34 141.98 -57.97
CA LEU A 72 -21.36 141.05 -57.36
C LEU A 72 -20.87 141.39 -55.93
N ASN A 73 -21.07 142.61 -55.43
CA ASN A 73 -20.20 143.18 -54.38
C ASN A 73 -20.56 142.85 -52.91
N LEU A 74 -21.57 142.01 -52.63
CA LEU A 74 -22.13 141.81 -51.28
C LEU A 74 -21.67 140.52 -50.55
N GLU A 75 -21.09 139.54 -51.24
CA GLU A 75 -20.94 138.18 -50.69
C GLU A 75 -19.73 137.97 -49.76
N LEU A 76 -18.71 138.84 -49.83
CA LEU A 76 -17.37 138.55 -49.29
C LEU A 76 -17.27 138.50 -47.76
N GLN A 77 -18.12 139.23 -47.03
CA GLN A 77 -17.81 139.63 -45.65
C GLN A 77 -18.13 138.57 -44.57
N SER A 78 -18.93 137.55 -44.86
CA SER A 78 -19.47 136.62 -43.85
C SER A 78 -18.46 135.56 -43.31
N ARG A 79 -17.22 135.51 -43.80
CA ARG A 79 -16.33 134.33 -43.66
C ARG A 79 -15.30 134.36 -42.51
N ILE A 80 -15.19 135.45 -41.75
CA ILE A 80 -14.05 135.66 -40.84
C ILE A 80 -14.31 135.23 -39.39
N GLU A 81 -15.51 135.44 -38.86
CA GLU A 81 -15.81 135.32 -37.42
C GLU A 81 -15.84 133.87 -36.88
N GLU A 82 -15.86 132.86 -37.74
CA GLU A 82 -16.08 131.45 -37.37
C GLU A 82 -14.87 130.78 -36.68
N ASN A 83 -13.64 131.20 -37.01
CA ASN A 83 -12.42 130.45 -36.68
C ASN A 83 -11.96 130.52 -35.21
N GLU A 84 -12.13 131.66 -34.54
CA GLU A 84 -11.40 131.94 -33.29
C GLU A 84 -11.85 131.05 -32.11
N LYS A 85 -13.12 130.62 -32.12
CA LYS A 85 -13.78 129.93 -31.00
C LYS A 85 -13.25 128.52 -30.73
N LEU A 86 -12.56 127.91 -31.69
CA LEU A 86 -12.13 126.51 -31.66
C LEU A 86 -10.92 126.25 -30.73
N HIS A 87 -10.05 127.25 -30.49
CA HIS A 87 -8.77 127.00 -29.84
C HIS A 87 -8.84 126.76 -28.32
N GLN A 88 -9.73 127.45 -27.59
CA GLN A 88 -9.73 127.40 -26.12
C GLN A 88 -10.22 126.06 -25.55
N GLN A 89 -11.18 125.42 -26.22
CA GLN A 89 -11.72 124.11 -25.81
C GLN A 89 -10.68 122.97 -25.89
N LEU A 90 -9.60 123.18 -26.66
CA LEU A 90 -8.57 122.18 -26.94
C LEU A 90 -7.60 122.01 -25.75
N TYR A 91 -7.28 123.08 -25.02
CA TYR A 91 -6.25 123.06 -23.98
C TYR A 91 -6.71 122.39 -22.67
N THR A 92 -7.93 122.66 -22.21
CA THR A 92 -8.44 122.10 -20.94
C THR A 92 -8.60 120.57 -21.00
N ALA A 93 -8.89 120.02 -22.18
CA ALA A 93 -8.98 118.58 -22.40
C ALA A 93 -7.64 117.85 -22.19
N ASP A 94 -6.51 118.46 -22.61
CA ASP A 94 -5.18 117.82 -22.58
C ASP A 94 -4.67 117.56 -21.15
N MET A 95 -4.95 118.46 -20.20
CA MET A 95 -4.50 118.31 -18.81
C MET A 95 -5.24 117.20 -18.05
N GLU A 96 -6.56 117.08 -18.24
CA GLU A 96 -7.35 115.99 -17.64
C GLU A 96 -6.95 114.64 -18.25
N GLN A 97 -6.71 114.63 -19.58
CA GLN A 97 -6.18 113.48 -20.31
C GLN A 97 -4.81 113.02 -19.76
N GLN A 98 -3.88 113.93 -19.45
CA GLN A 98 -2.57 113.56 -18.88
C GLN A 98 -2.65 112.93 -17.48
N LYS A 99 -3.56 113.39 -16.60
CA LYS A 99 -3.71 112.73 -15.28
C LYS A 99 -4.33 111.34 -15.43
N ALA A 100 -5.36 111.20 -16.27
CA ALA A 100 -5.94 109.90 -16.59
C ALA A 100 -4.88 108.92 -17.16
N ILE A 101 -3.98 109.40 -18.03
CA ILE A 101 -2.89 108.60 -18.60
C ILE A 101 -1.97 108.00 -17.53
N SER A 102 -1.60 108.72 -16.46
CA SER A 102 -0.64 108.19 -15.47
C SER A 102 -1.26 107.15 -14.51
N GLU A 103 -2.52 107.35 -14.11
CA GLU A 103 -3.29 106.36 -13.33
C GLU A 103 -3.62 105.11 -14.19
N LEU A 104 -3.90 105.30 -15.48
CA LEU A 104 -4.01 104.20 -16.44
C LEU A 104 -2.67 103.48 -16.66
N THR A 105 -1.54 104.20 -16.73
CA THR A 105 -0.22 103.57 -16.94
C THR A 105 0.15 102.65 -15.79
N THR A 106 0.06 103.14 -14.54
CA THR A 106 0.40 102.32 -13.36
C THR A 106 -0.53 101.14 -13.15
N THR A 107 -1.81 101.26 -13.50
CA THR A 107 -2.74 100.13 -13.48
C THR A 107 -2.44 99.14 -14.61
N ILE A 108 -2.10 99.60 -15.82
CA ILE A 108 -1.60 98.79 -16.94
C ILE A 108 -0.35 98.00 -16.54
N ASP A 109 0.67 98.62 -15.94
CA ASP A 109 1.90 97.93 -15.51
C ASP A 109 1.58 96.82 -14.49
N SER A 110 0.68 97.10 -13.54
CA SER A 110 0.24 96.11 -12.54
C SER A 110 -0.54 94.94 -13.15
N LEU A 111 -1.22 95.16 -14.27
CA LEU A 111 -1.97 94.15 -15.01
C LEU A 111 -1.03 93.37 -15.94
N GLN A 112 -0.09 94.02 -16.62
CA GLN A 112 0.95 93.37 -17.42
C GLN A 112 1.80 92.41 -16.57
N SER A 113 2.20 92.84 -15.37
CA SER A 113 2.94 91.98 -14.44
C SER A 113 2.12 90.73 -14.04
N LYS A 114 0.84 90.90 -13.67
CA LYS A 114 -0.06 89.78 -13.35
C LYS A 114 -0.32 88.86 -14.55
N LEU A 115 -0.40 89.43 -15.76
CA LEU A 115 -0.62 88.71 -17.00
C LEU A 115 0.61 87.85 -17.35
N ALA A 116 1.82 88.41 -17.31
CA ALA A 116 3.06 87.64 -17.50
C ALA A 116 3.22 86.52 -16.44
N ASP A 117 2.81 86.78 -15.20
CA ASP A 117 2.83 85.80 -14.11
C ASP A 117 1.75 84.70 -14.26
N GLN A 118 0.71 84.94 -15.06
CA GLN A 118 -0.27 83.94 -15.48
C GLN A 118 0.20 83.19 -16.74
N GLU A 119 0.71 83.88 -17.77
CA GLU A 119 1.31 83.27 -18.97
C GLU A 119 2.43 82.29 -18.61
N LYS A 120 3.27 82.65 -17.63
CA LYS A 120 4.29 81.74 -17.09
C LYS A 120 3.65 80.48 -16.49
N LYS A 121 2.65 80.62 -15.61
CA LYS A 121 1.96 79.48 -14.99
C LYS A 121 1.22 78.62 -16.03
N PHE A 122 0.66 79.23 -17.07
CA PHE A 122 0.05 78.50 -18.19
C PHE A 122 1.09 77.75 -19.03
N SER A 123 2.24 78.36 -19.36
CA SER A 123 3.31 77.67 -20.12
C SER A 123 3.94 76.52 -19.33
N GLU A 124 4.14 76.67 -18.01
CA GLU A 124 4.53 75.57 -17.12
C GLU A 124 3.47 74.44 -17.14
N LYS A 125 2.17 74.79 -17.06
CA LYS A 125 1.06 73.82 -17.11
C LYS A 125 0.96 73.09 -18.46
N ILE A 126 1.19 73.80 -19.57
CA ILE A 126 1.22 73.24 -20.92
C ILE A 126 2.40 72.25 -21.03
N SER A 127 3.58 72.61 -20.54
CA SER A 127 4.76 71.73 -20.57
C SER A 127 4.56 70.44 -19.74
N GLU A 128 3.93 70.53 -18.56
CA GLU A 128 3.51 69.36 -17.79
C GLU A 128 2.54 68.46 -18.57
N GLN A 129 1.54 69.05 -19.23
CA GLN A 129 0.55 68.33 -20.03
C GLN A 129 1.16 67.69 -21.28
N GLU A 130 2.04 68.38 -21.99
CA GLU A 130 2.80 67.83 -23.12
C GLU A 130 3.67 66.66 -22.70
N ALA A 131 4.36 66.74 -21.55
CA ALA A 131 5.14 65.63 -21.01
C ALA A 131 4.26 64.41 -20.71
N MET A 132 3.09 64.62 -20.10
CA MET A 132 2.12 63.55 -19.80
C MET A 132 1.47 62.95 -21.05
N ILE A 133 1.17 63.76 -22.07
CA ILE A 133 0.69 63.28 -23.38
C ILE A 133 1.77 62.41 -24.03
N ASN A 134 3.04 62.83 -23.97
CA ASN A 134 4.17 62.07 -24.53
C ASN A 134 4.42 60.72 -23.82
N THR A 135 4.19 60.59 -22.51
CA THR A 135 4.26 59.29 -21.83
C THR A 135 3.08 58.40 -22.21
N LEU A 136 1.85 58.92 -22.17
CA LEU A 136 0.65 58.18 -22.55
C LEU A 136 0.68 57.71 -24.02
N GLN A 137 1.26 58.48 -24.94
CA GLN A 137 1.49 58.06 -26.32
C GLN A 137 2.46 56.87 -26.42
N LYS A 138 3.57 56.89 -25.67
CA LYS A 138 4.54 55.78 -25.62
C LYS A 138 3.91 54.51 -25.05
N GLU A 139 3.12 54.64 -24.00
CA GLU A 139 2.37 53.52 -23.41
C GLU A 139 1.32 52.96 -24.37
N LYS A 140 0.54 53.83 -25.04
CA LYS A 140 -0.41 53.43 -26.09
C LYS A 140 0.26 52.61 -27.20
N ILE A 141 1.42 53.05 -27.69
CA ILE A 141 2.19 52.33 -28.72
C ILE A 141 2.65 50.96 -28.20
N LYS A 142 3.21 50.91 -26.98
CA LYS A 142 3.63 49.65 -26.35
C LYS A 142 2.47 48.66 -26.19
N MET A 143 1.31 49.14 -25.75
CA MET A 143 0.10 48.32 -25.61
C MET A 143 -0.41 47.83 -26.97
N GLN A 144 -0.42 48.68 -28.01
CA GLN A 144 -0.79 48.25 -29.36
C GLN A 144 0.14 47.17 -29.93
N VAL A 145 1.45 47.22 -29.66
CA VAL A 145 2.38 46.14 -30.04
C VAL A 145 2.07 44.86 -29.27
N SER A 146 1.84 44.93 -27.96
CA SER A 146 1.49 43.75 -27.15
C SER A 146 0.19 43.10 -27.62
N ILE A 147 -0.82 43.89 -27.98
CA ILE A 147 -2.10 43.40 -28.51
C ILE A 147 -1.88 42.64 -29.83
N ARG A 148 -1.15 43.21 -30.80
CA ARG A 148 -0.86 42.51 -32.08
C ARG A 148 -0.10 41.20 -31.89
N ASN A 149 0.82 41.15 -30.92
CA ASN A 149 1.56 39.93 -30.61
C ASN A 149 0.60 38.83 -30.10
N HIS A 150 -0.28 39.16 -29.15
CA HIS A 150 -1.28 38.20 -28.66
C HIS A 150 -2.33 37.83 -29.71
N GLU A 151 -2.75 38.76 -30.58
CA GLU A 151 -3.60 38.45 -31.73
C GLU A 151 -2.95 37.43 -32.69
N GLN A 152 -1.63 37.48 -32.85
CA GLN A 152 -0.88 36.51 -33.66
C GLN A 152 -0.76 35.16 -32.94
N GLU A 153 -0.40 35.15 -31.65
CA GLU A 153 -0.36 33.93 -30.82
C GLU A 153 -1.71 33.20 -30.82
N ILE A 154 -2.82 33.94 -30.75
CA ILE A 154 -4.19 33.39 -30.81
C ILE A 154 -4.47 32.76 -32.19
N LYS A 155 -4.07 33.41 -33.29
CA LYS A 155 -4.24 32.87 -34.66
C LYS A 155 -3.45 31.58 -34.84
N ASP A 156 -2.20 31.53 -34.39
CA ASP A 156 -1.35 30.35 -34.61
C ASP A 156 -1.72 29.20 -33.66
N ARG A 157 -2.18 29.49 -32.42
CA ARG A 157 -2.83 28.48 -31.57
C ARG A 157 -4.14 27.96 -32.17
N LYS A 158 -4.93 28.80 -32.84
CA LYS A 158 -6.18 28.38 -33.51
C LYS A 158 -5.89 27.40 -34.65
N LYS A 159 -4.95 27.72 -35.54
CA LYS A 159 -4.50 26.81 -36.62
C LYS A 159 -4.00 25.46 -36.07
N LEU A 160 -3.22 25.50 -34.98
CA LEU A 160 -2.71 24.28 -34.35
C LEU A 160 -3.84 23.43 -33.75
N ALA A 161 -4.85 24.06 -33.15
CA ALA A 161 -6.04 23.37 -32.64
C ALA A 161 -6.91 22.80 -33.77
N GLU A 162 -7.02 23.49 -34.90
CA GLU A 162 -7.72 23.02 -36.11
C GLU A 162 -7.03 21.78 -36.68
N SER A 163 -5.73 21.84 -36.96
CA SER A 163 -4.93 20.67 -37.40
C SER A 163 -5.00 19.50 -36.41
N LYS A 164 -4.96 19.76 -35.10
CA LYS A 164 -5.09 18.70 -34.08
C LYS A 164 -6.51 18.15 -33.96
N SER A 165 -7.53 18.88 -34.41
CA SER A 165 -8.89 18.35 -34.55
C SER A 165 -9.02 17.47 -35.79
N GLU A 166 -8.34 17.81 -36.89
CA GLU A 166 -8.28 16.99 -38.11
C GLU A 166 -7.55 15.66 -37.84
N ASP A 167 -6.40 15.68 -37.16
CA ASP A 167 -5.68 14.48 -36.72
C ASP A 167 -6.54 13.54 -35.86
N VAL A 168 -7.43 14.09 -35.02
CA VAL A 168 -8.33 13.33 -34.14
C VAL A 168 -9.52 12.75 -34.90
N ILE A 169 -9.94 13.38 -36.01
CA ILE A 169 -10.99 12.85 -36.87
C ILE A 169 -10.45 11.67 -37.68
N SER A 170 -9.31 11.81 -38.35
CA SER A 170 -8.70 10.73 -39.16
C SER A 170 -8.35 9.51 -38.31
N LEU A 171 -7.67 9.71 -37.16
CA LEU A 171 -7.39 8.60 -36.23
C LEU A 171 -8.65 7.89 -35.72
N LYS A 172 -9.79 8.59 -35.62
CA LYS A 172 -11.06 8.00 -35.21
C LYS A 172 -11.73 7.23 -36.35
N GLU A 173 -11.57 7.68 -37.59
CA GLU A 173 -12.02 6.98 -38.80
C GLU A 173 -11.20 5.69 -38.99
N ASP A 174 -9.86 5.77 -38.97
CA ASP A 174 -8.93 4.62 -39.00
C ASP A 174 -9.28 3.56 -37.93
N LEU A 175 -9.47 3.99 -36.67
CA LEU A 175 -9.83 3.09 -35.56
C LEU A 175 -11.24 2.51 -35.69
N THR A 176 -12.15 3.16 -36.42
CA THR A 176 -13.49 2.63 -36.68
C THR A 176 -13.46 1.60 -37.80
N GLU A 177 -12.70 1.84 -38.87
CA GLU A 177 -12.48 0.87 -39.96
C GLU A 177 -11.82 -0.40 -39.42
N GLN A 178 -10.71 -0.27 -38.68
CA GLN A 178 -10.03 -1.42 -38.03
C GLN A 178 -10.95 -2.19 -37.08
N LEU A 179 -11.92 -1.53 -36.44
CA LEU A 179 -12.87 -2.14 -35.52
C LEU A 179 -13.98 -2.91 -36.25
N GLU A 180 -14.48 -2.41 -37.40
CA GLU A 180 -15.42 -3.17 -38.24
C GLU A 180 -14.73 -4.33 -38.97
N ASP A 181 -13.49 -4.17 -39.45
CA ASP A 181 -12.71 -5.26 -40.00
C ASP A 181 -12.43 -6.34 -38.95
N ALA A 182 -12.05 -5.97 -37.73
CA ALA A 182 -11.87 -6.92 -36.63
C ALA A 182 -13.18 -7.65 -36.28
N LYS A 183 -14.34 -6.96 -36.25
CA LYS A 183 -15.66 -7.58 -36.08
C LYS A 183 -15.98 -8.57 -37.21
N LYS A 184 -15.71 -8.19 -38.46
CA LYS A 184 -15.95 -9.02 -39.64
C LYS A 184 -15.09 -10.28 -39.62
N ILE A 185 -13.79 -10.15 -39.32
CA ILE A 185 -12.87 -11.28 -39.13
C ILE A 185 -13.36 -12.21 -38.02
N ILE A 186 -13.87 -11.67 -36.91
CA ILE A 186 -14.46 -12.47 -35.83
C ILE A 186 -15.72 -13.21 -36.33
N ALA A 187 -16.64 -12.52 -36.99
CA ALA A 187 -17.88 -13.12 -37.51
C ALA A 187 -17.64 -14.20 -38.58
N GLU A 188 -16.62 -14.04 -39.43
CA GLU A 188 -16.28 -14.99 -40.49
C GLU A 188 -15.43 -16.18 -40.02
N LYS A 189 -14.55 -16.00 -39.02
CA LYS A 189 -13.53 -17.02 -38.65
C LYS A 189 -13.72 -17.64 -37.26
N VAL A 190 -14.52 -17.06 -36.37
CA VAL A 190 -14.72 -17.58 -35.01
C VAL A 190 -16.01 -18.40 -34.93
N LEU A 191 -15.89 -19.70 -35.21
CA LEU A 191 -16.98 -20.68 -35.20
C LEU A 191 -17.68 -20.83 -33.83
N PHE A 192 -17.07 -20.35 -32.73
CA PHE A 192 -17.62 -20.41 -31.39
C PHE A 192 -17.23 -19.16 -30.59
N ASN A 193 -18.23 -18.32 -30.26
CA ASN A 193 -18.04 -17.04 -29.58
C ASN A 193 -18.58 -17.10 -28.14
N ASP A 194 -17.77 -17.65 -27.23
CA ASP A 194 -18.10 -17.79 -25.81
C ASP A 194 -18.45 -16.46 -25.10
N ARG A 195 -17.86 -15.34 -25.54
CA ARG A 195 -18.10 -14.00 -24.99
C ARG A 195 -19.57 -13.57 -25.02
N SER A 196 -20.40 -14.12 -25.90
CA SER A 196 -21.83 -13.81 -25.93
C SER A 196 -22.64 -14.55 -24.85
N ASN A 197 -22.05 -15.52 -24.15
CA ASN A 197 -22.72 -16.34 -23.14
C ASN A 197 -22.30 -15.93 -21.72
N ASP A 198 -23.13 -15.11 -21.09
CA ASP A 198 -22.95 -14.65 -19.71
C ASP A 198 -22.74 -15.78 -18.69
N SER A 199 -23.37 -16.95 -18.89
CA SER A 199 -23.19 -18.09 -17.97
C SER A 199 -21.78 -18.68 -17.99
N LEU A 200 -21.09 -18.59 -19.13
CA LEU A 200 -19.67 -18.97 -19.27
C LEU A 200 -18.75 -17.83 -18.84
N ASN A 201 -19.08 -16.57 -19.19
CA ASN A 201 -18.30 -15.39 -18.79
C ASN A 201 -18.13 -15.26 -17.27
N ILE A 202 -19.13 -15.68 -16.48
CA ILE A 202 -19.08 -15.71 -15.01
C ILE A 202 -17.98 -16.66 -14.47
N ILE A 203 -17.56 -17.65 -15.27
CA ILE A 203 -16.56 -18.67 -14.91
C ILE A 203 -15.13 -18.21 -15.32
N ASN A 204 -15.00 -17.14 -16.11
CA ASN A 204 -13.71 -16.59 -16.56
C ASN A 204 -12.79 -16.25 -15.38
N VAL A 205 -11.48 -16.48 -15.58
CA VAL A 205 -10.43 -16.13 -14.60
C VAL A 205 -10.63 -14.68 -14.11
N PRO A 206 -10.87 -14.46 -12.80
CA PRO A 206 -11.23 -13.13 -12.33
C PRO A 206 -10.04 -12.19 -12.24
N ILE A 207 -10.26 -10.93 -12.59
CA ILE A 207 -9.26 -9.85 -12.51
C ILE A 207 -9.43 -9.11 -11.18
N ILE A 208 -8.33 -8.89 -10.47
CA ILE A 208 -8.29 -8.13 -9.21
C ILE A 208 -8.38 -6.63 -9.47
N GLN A 209 -9.32 -5.97 -8.80
CA GLN A 209 -9.50 -4.52 -8.79
C GLN A 209 -8.56 -3.91 -7.75
N ARG A 210 -7.31 -3.62 -8.16
CA ARG A 210 -6.20 -3.20 -7.28
C ARG A 210 -6.57 -2.26 -6.14
N GLY A 211 -7.17 -1.09 -6.40
CA GLY A 211 -7.53 -0.15 -5.33
C GLY A 211 -8.50 -0.70 -4.25
N LYS A 212 -9.34 -1.69 -4.58
CA LYS A 212 -10.20 -2.39 -3.59
C LYS A 212 -9.45 -3.50 -2.85
N HIS A 213 -8.49 -4.14 -3.53
CA HIS A 213 -7.61 -5.14 -2.96
C HIS A 213 -6.60 -4.50 -1.98
N GLU A 214 -6.06 -3.33 -2.31
CA GLU A 214 -5.23 -2.49 -1.44
C GLU A 214 -6.02 -2.05 -0.18
N LEU A 215 -7.28 -1.62 -0.35
CA LEU A 215 -8.16 -1.30 0.77
C LEU A 215 -8.36 -2.53 1.69
N LEU A 216 -8.73 -3.68 1.14
CA LEU A 216 -8.89 -4.93 1.89
C LEU A 216 -7.61 -5.33 2.63
N SER A 217 -6.45 -5.29 1.94
CA SER A 217 -5.15 -5.61 2.52
C SER A 217 -4.82 -4.67 3.70
N SER A 218 -5.09 -3.36 3.56
CA SER A 218 -4.91 -2.37 4.63
C SER A 218 -5.84 -2.59 5.84
N LEU A 219 -7.04 -3.13 5.61
CA LEU A 219 -8.01 -3.48 6.67
C LEU A 219 -7.61 -4.78 7.37
N MET A 220 -7.20 -5.80 6.61
CA MET A 220 -6.72 -7.09 7.13
C MET A 220 -5.45 -6.94 7.98
N LEU A 221 -4.55 -6.02 7.62
CA LEU A 221 -3.37 -5.71 8.44
C LEU A 221 -3.73 -5.07 9.79
N LYS A 222 -4.76 -4.21 9.83
CA LYS A 222 -5.29 -3.66 11.09
C LYS A 222 -5.92 -4.76 11.95
N ILE A 223 -6.65 -5.69 11.33
CA ILE A 223 -7.21 -6.86 12.02
C ILE A 223 -6.10 -7.78 12.54
N GLN A 224 -5.03 -8.05 11.77
CA GLN A 224 -3.87 -8.81 12.24
C GLN A 224 -3.26 -8.20 13.50
N GLY A 225 -3.16 -6.86 13.56
CA GLY A 225 -2.77 -6.14 14.77
C GLY A 225 -3.70 -6.43 15.95
N PHE A 226 -5.02 -6.27 15.78
CA PHE A 226 -5.99 -6.55 16.83
C PHE A 226 -6.05 -8.02 17.27
N VAL A 227 -5.90 -8.98 16.35
CA VAL A 227 -5.81 -10.42 16.67
C VAL A 227 -4.53 -10.73 17.47
N SER A 228 -3.43 -10.06 17.14
CA SER A 228 -2.15 -10.18 17.86
C SER A 228 -2.26 -9.62 19.28
N ASP A 229 -2.79 -8.40 19.43
CA ASP A 229 -3.01 -7.78 20.73
C ASP A 229 -4.03 -8.54 21.58
N PHE A 230 -5.13 -9.01 21.00
CA PHE A 230 -6.12 -9.83 21.71
C PHE A 230 -5.50 -11.15 22.20
N SER A 231 -4.72 -11.84 21.36
CA SER A 231 -4.05 -13.11 21.75
C SER A 231 -2.99 -12.90 22.83
N ARG A 232 -2.29 -11.75 22.80
CA ARG A 232 -1.35 -11.32 23.86
C ARG A 232 -2.08 -11.04 25.16
N GLN A 233 -3.05 -10.13 25.16
CA GLN A 233 -3.86 -9.76 26.32
C GLN A 233 -4.58 -10.98 26.94
N LEU A 234 -5.01 -11.95 26.12
CA LEU A 234 -5.66 -13.17 26.61
C LEU A 234 -4.64 -14.14 27.24
N SER A 235 -3.39 -14.14 26.77
CA SER A 235 -2.27 -14.84 27.42
C SER A 235 -1.86 -14.17 28.74
N ASP A 236 -1.88 -12.84 28.78
CA ASP A 236 -1.64 -12.04 29.99
C ASP A 236 -2.72 -12.34 31.05
N LEU A 237 -4.00 -12.40 30.64
CA LEU A 237 -5.12 -12.76 31.52
C LEU A 237 -4.95 -14.16 32.12
N HIS A 238 -4.62 -15.16 31.29
CA HIS A 238 -4.31 -16.52 31.79
C HIS A 238 -3.11 -16.53 32.74
N THR A 239 -2.12 -15.66 32.53
CA THR A 239 -0.92 -15.52 33.39
C THR A 239 -1.27 -14.92 34.75
N PHE A 240 -2.04 -13.82 34.80
CA PHE A 240 -2.49 -13.23 36.05
C PHE A 240 -3.47 -14.15 36.81
N MET A 241 -4.33 -14.90 36.10
CA MET A 241 -5.16 -15.94 36.72
C MET A 241 -4.31 -17.06 37.35
N ILE A 242 -3.23 -17.52 36.70
CA ILE A 242 -2.27 -18.46 37.30
C ILE A 242 -1.66 -17.87 38.58
N GLN A 243 -1.16 -16.63 38.54
CA GLN A 243 -0.57 -15.97 39.70
C GLN A 243 -1.56 -15.93 40.87
N ARG A 244 -2.80 -15.47 40.63
CA ARG A 244 -3.83 -15.37 41.66
C ARG A 244 -4.26 -16.72 42.23
N LEU A 245 -4.30 -17.77 41.39
CA LEU A 245 -4.55 -19.15 41.83
C LEU A 245 -3.42 -19.67 42.73
N CYS A 246 -2.15 -19.41 42.38
CA CYS A 246 -0.99 -19.87 43.14
C CYS A 246 -0.80 -19.14 44.47
N SER A 247 -1.16 -17.85 44.56
CA SER A 247 -1.10 -17.08 45.81
C SER A 247 -2.14 -17.51 46.85
N THR A 248 -3.25 -18.12 46.43
CA THR A 248 -4.33 -18.48 47.37
C THR A 248 -3.97 -19.72 48.18
N SER A 249 -3.74 -19.57 49.49
CA SER A 249 -3.57 -20.69 50.44
C SER A 249 -4.86 -21.54 50.52
N GLY A 250 -4.94 -22.60 49.71
CA GLY A 250 -6.16 -23.38 49.48
C GLY A 250 -6.28 -24.64 50.33
N ASN A 251 -7.52 -24.98 50.68
CA ASN A 251 -7.90 -26.23 51.39
C ASN A 251 -7.31 -27.47 50.66
N PRO A 252 -6.69 -28.45 51.35
CA PRO A 252 -6.03 -29.60 50.70
C PRO A 252 -6.90 -30.39 49.71
N SER A 253 -8.22 -30.40 49.92
CA SER A 253 -9.23 -30.95 49.00
C SER A 253 -9.15 -30.37 47.58
N MET A 254 -8.90 -29.07 47.44
CA MET A 254 -8.93 -28.35 46.17
C MET A 254 -7.57 -28.26 45.48
N LYS A 255 -6.48 -28.74 46.11
CA LYS A 255 -5.12 -28.68 45.57
C LYS A 255 -4.98 -29.38 44.20
N VAL A 256 -5.68 -30.50 44.00
CA VAL A 256 -5.72 -31.24 42.73
C VAL A 256 -6.44 -30.44 41.64
N VAL A 257 -7.56 -29.79 41.98
CA VAL A 257 -8.34 -28.94 41.06
C VAL A 257 -7.52 -27.74 40.61
N VAL A 258 -6.86 -27.05 41.55
CA VAL A 258 -6.02 -25.87 41.27
C VAL A 258 -4.81 -26.24 40.40
N SER A 259 -4.08 -27.32 40.72
CA SER A 259 -2.94 -27.77 39.91
C SER A 259 -3.34 -28.17 38.48
N LYS A 260 -4.52 -28.80 38.32
CA LYS A 260 -5.02 -29.16 36.98
C LYS A 260 -5.52 -27.94 36.20
N LEU A 261 -6.16 -26.98 36.86
CA LEU A 261 -6.56 -25.70 36.29
C LEU A 261 -5.33 -24.91 35.79
N GLU A 262 -4.29 -24.81 36.62
CA GLU A 262 -3.01 -24.18 36.27
C GLU A 262 -2.37 -24.82 35.03
N SER A 263 -2.32 -26.15 34.97
CA SER A 263 -1.79 -26.89 33.82
C SER A 263 -2.53 -26.55 32.52
N TYR A 264 -3.87 -26.46 32.54
CA TYR A 264 -4.64 -26.07 31.36
C TYR A 264 -4.52 -24.59 31.00
N LEU A 265 -4.35 -23.69 31.97
CA LEU A 265 -4.04 -22.27 31.70
C LEU A 265 -2.68 -22.11 31.02
N ARG A 266 -1.66 -22.89 31.44
CA ARG A 266 -0.34 -22.91 30.78
C ARG A 266 -0.41 -23.49 29.37
N GLU A 267 -1.18 -24.56 29.14
CA GLU A 267 -1.45 -25.11 27.80
C GLU A 267 -2.18 -24.07 26.91
N ASN A 268 -3.13 -23.30 27.46
CA ASN A 268 -3.81 -22.22 26.75
C ASN A 268 -2.85 -21.11 26.28
N ILE A 269 -1.93 -20.65 27.13
CA ILE A 269 -0.91 -19.65 26.76
C ILE A 269 -0.01 -20.17 25.61
N GLN A 270 0.28 -21.47 25.56
CA GLN A 270 1.02 -22.06 24.44
C GLN A 270 0.19 -22.10 23.15
N ASN A 271 -1.10 -22.50 23.24
CA ASN A 271 -2.00 -22.57 22.09
C ASN A 271 -2.30 -21.19 21.49
N LEU A 272 -2.43 -20.14 22.31
CA LEU A 272 -2.65 -18.76 21.84
C LEU A 272 -1.53 -18.24 20.93
N LYS A 273 -0.27 -18.68 21.11
CA LYS A 273 0.86 -18.23 20.27
C LYS A 273 0.71 -18.59 18.79
N ALA A 274 -0.05 -19.63 18.46
CA ALA A 274 -0.27 -20.04 17.08
C ALA A 274 -1.30 -19.15 16.34
N ILE A 275 -2.18 -18.45 17.06
CA ILE A 275 -3.31 -17.71 16.48
C ILE A 275 -2.85 -16.47 15.68
N PRO A 276 -1.93 -15.61 16.16
CA PRO A 276 -1.42 -14.48 15.36
C PRO A 276 -0.64 -14.94 14.12
N VAL A 277 0.21 -15.97 14.27
CA VAL A 277 1.06 -16.48 13.18
C VAL A 277 0.23 -17.09 12.06
N SER A 278 -0.80 -17.87 12.40
CA SER A 278 -1.71 -18.44 11.40
C SER A 278 -2.64 -17.38 10.77
N PHE A 279 -2.96 -16.29 11.45
CA PHE A 279 -3.64 -15.15 10.83
C PHE A 279 -2.74 -14.39 9.84
N GLU A 280 -1.43 -14.33 10.09
CA GLU A 280 -0.46 -13.77 9.14
C GLU A 280 -0.37 -14.59 7.83
N CYS A 281 -0.64 -15.90 7.88
CA CYS A 281 -0.81 -16.70 6.66
C CYS A 281 -1.98 -16.20 5.80
N ILE A 282 -3.07 -15.69 6.40
CA ILE A 282 -4.20 -15.11 5.66
C ILE A 282 -3.80 -13.76 5.05
N THR A 283 -3.17 -12.87 5.82
CA THR A 283 -2.80 -11.53 5.30
C THR A 283 -1.70 -11.59 4.25
N SER A 284 -0.77 -12.55 4.34
CA SER A 284 0.23 -12.81 3.30
C SER A 284 -0.38 -13.43 2.04
N ALA A 285 -1.33 -14.35 2.15
CA ALA A 285 -2.08 -14.89 0.99
C ALA A 285 -2.94 -13.84 0.27
N ILE A 286 -3.36 -12.79 0.96
CA ILE A 286 -4.01 -11.61 0.35
C ILE A 286 -2.94 -10.70 -0.30
N LYS A 287 -1.83 -10.40 0.38
CA LYS A 287 -0.73 -9.61 -0.22
C LYS A 287 -0.19 -10.18 -1.54
N SER A 288 -0.23 -11.50 -1.74
CA SER A 288 0.21 -12.17 -2.97
C SER A 288 -0.82 -12.20 -4.10
N GLU A 289 -1.83 -11.31 -4.09
CA GLU A 289 -2.86 -11.17 -5.14
C GLU A 289 -3.61 -12.49 -5.44
N THR A 290 -3.93 -13.31 -4.42
CA THR A 290 -4.74 -14.53 -4.58
C THR A 290 -6.22 -14.32 -4.29
N LEU A 291 -7.09 -15.34 -4.49
CA LEU A 291 -8.50 -15.26 -4.06
C LEU A 291 -8.63 -15.07 -2.54
N THR A 292 -9.42 -14.06 -2.12
CA THR A 292 -9.71 -13.70 -0.72
C THR A 292 -10.25 -14.87 0.09
N TRP A 293 -9.69 -15.12 1.28
CA TRP A 293 -9.98 -16.30 2.12
C TRP A 293 -9.52 -17.61 1.47
N ASP A 294 -8.23 -17.70 1.10
CA ASP A 294 -7.66 -18.94 0.60
C ASP A 294 -7.86 -20.11 1.58
N LYS A 295 -8.42 -21.22 1.07
CA LYS A 295 -8.78 -22.41 1.83
C LYS A 295 -7.62 -22.96 2.68
N SER A 296 -6.36 -22.85 2.24
CA SER A 296 -5.22 -23.30 3.05
C SER A 296 -5.00 -22.39 4.25
N SER A 297 -4.75 -21.09 4.03
CA SER A 297 -4.40 -20.18 5.11
C SER A 297 -5.54 -19.95 6.11
N VAL A 298 -6.79 -20.02 5.66
CA VAL A 298 -7.95 -19.95 6.57
C VAL A 298 -8.11 -21.25 7.37
N MET A 299 -7.84 -22.42 6.78
CA MET A 299 -7.81 -23.68 7.55
C MET A 299 -6.70 -23.70 8.59
N ASP A 300 -5.51 -23.19 8.29
CA ASP A 300 -4.40 -23.11 9.26
C ASP A 300 -4.77 -22.26 10.48
N PHE A 301 -5.42 -21.11 10.26
CA PHE A 301 -5.99 -20.28 11.32
C PHE A 301 -7.10 -20.99 12.10
N CYS A 302 -8.02 -21.68 11.40
CA CYS A 302 -9.08 -22.44 12.04
C CYS A 302 -8.53 -23.57 12.92
N ASN A 303 -7.48 -24.26 12.48
CA ASN A 303 -6.82 -25.32 13.22
C ASN A 303 -6.16 -24.79 14.51
N ALA A 304 -5.44 -23.66 14.43
CA ALA A 304 -4.86 -23.00 15.60
C ALA A 304 -5.94 -22.55 16.60
N PHE A 305 -7.00 -21.90 16.11
CA PHE A 305 -8.10 -21.41 16.93
C PHE A 305 -8.91 -22.55 17.57
N GLN A 306 -9.17 -23.64 16.84
CA GLN A 306 -9.88 -24.81 17.35
C GLN A 306 -9.04 -25.55 18.41
N LYS A 307 -7.71 -25.58 18.30
CA LYS A 307 -6.84 -26.15 19.33
C LYS A 307 -6.96 -25.39 20.67
N TYR A 308 -7.08 -24.06 20.60
CA TYR A 308 -7.34 -23.22 21.77
C TYR A 308 -8.77 -23.44 22.33
N GLU A 309 -9.79 -23.41 21.48
CA GLU A 309 -11.19 -23.65 21.88
C GLU A 309 -11.40 -25.01 22.56
N LYS A 310 -10.86 -26.09 21.97
CA LYS A 310 -10.88 -27.44 22.58
C LYS A 310 -10.18 -27.51 23.93
N ASN A 311 -9.23 -26.62 24.23
CA ASN A 311 -8.55 -26.59 25.52
C ASN A 311 -9.23 -25.66 26.55
N LEU A 312 -9.94 -24.62 26.10
CA LEU A 312 -10.93 -23.93 26.94
C LEU A 312 -12.03 -24.90 27.42
N ASP A 313 -12.44 -25.85 26.58
CA ASP A 313 -13.41 -26.87 26.96
C ASP A 313 -12.91 -27.80 28.08
N LYS A 314 -11.61 -28.17 28.06
CA LYS A 314 -10.95 -28.90 29.16
C LYS A 314 -10.83 -28.05 30.43
N LEU A 315 -10.63 -26.74 30.30
CA LEU A 315 -10.48 -25.79 31.39
C LEU A 315 -11.78 -25.59 32.19
N LEU A 316 -12.92 -25.54 31.48
CA LEU A 316 -14.20 -25.06 32.02
C LEU A 316 -14.68 -25.80 33.30
N PRO A 317 -14.61 -27.14 33.42
CA PRO A 317 -15.07 -27.82 34.65
C PRO A 317 -14.25 -27.45 35.88
N PHE A 318 -12.92 -27.34 35.74
CA PHE A 318 -12.03 -26.97 36.84
C PHE A 318 -12.18 -25.50 37.24
N LEU A 319 -12.45 -24.63 36.27
CA LEU A 319 -12.78 -23.22 36.52
C LEU A 319 -14.10 -23.08 37.29
N ILE A 320 -15.14 -23.81 36.90
CA ILE A 320 -16.44 -23.81 37.60
C ILE A 320 -16.29 -24.35 39.02
N LEU A 321 -15.61 -25.49 39.21
CA LEU A 321 -15.35 -26.06 40.54
C LEU A 321 -14.62 -25.07 41.46
N ARG A 322 -13.67 -24.29 40.93
CA ARG A 322 -12.95 -23.28 41.71
C ARG A 322 -13.76 -22.00 41.97
N ILE A 323 -14.73 -21.65 41.11
CA ILE A 323 -15.69 -20.55 41.38
C ILE A 323 -16.73 -20.97 42.44
N GLN A 324 -17.16 -22.23 42.41
CA GLN A 324 -18.16 -22.81 43.34
C GLN A 324 -17.56 -23.32 44.67
N ASP A 325 -16.28 -23.05 44.92
CA ASP A 325 -15.54 -23.49 46.10
C ASP A 325 -16.13 -22.92 47.39
N LYS A 326 -16.98 -23.70 48.06
CA LYS A 326 -17.80 -23.25 49.20
C LYS A 326 -16.96 -22.71 50.34
N ASP A 327 -15.79 -23.30 50.59
CA ASP A 327 -14.90 -22.96 51.69
C ASP A 327 -14.34 -21.53 51.56
N SER A 328 -14.31 -20.99 50.33
CA SER A 328 -13.90 -19.60 50.07
C SER A 328 -14.98 -18.55 50.37
N TRP A 329 -16.22 -18.96 50.65
CA TRP A 329 -17.39 -18.07 50.72
C TRP A 329 -18.23 -18.21 52.02
N VAL A 330 -17.92 -19.16 52.90
CA VAL A 330 -18.76 -19.61 54.04
C VAL A 330 -19.23 -18.46 54.96
N THR A 331 -18.43 -17.42 55.12
CA THR A 331 -18.64 -16.33 56.08
C THR A 331 -19.38 -15.11 55.52
N THR A 332 -19.83 -15.13 54.26
CA THR A 332 -20.11 -13.89 53.51
C THR A 332 -21.52 -13.78 52.91
N SER A 333 -21.98 -12.54 52.71
CA SER A 333 -23.38 -12.17 52.39
C SER A 333 -23.97 -12.78 51.10
N ALA A 334 -25.29 -12.85 51.05
CA ALA A 334 -26.08 -13.34 49.91
C ALA A 334 -25.74 -12.69 48.54
N LYS A 335 -25.22 -11.46 48.52
CA LYS A 335 -24.74 -10.80 47.29
C LYS A 335 -23.64 -11.60 46.59
N LEU A 336 -22.78 -12.28 47.36
CA LEU A 336 -21.64 -13.03 46.82
C LEU A 336 -22.07 -14.38 46.22
N ILE A 337 -23.11 -15.00 46.78
CA ILE A 337 -23.72 -16.24 46.26
C ILE A 337 -24.38 -15.98 44.88
N ASP A 338 -25.11 -14.88 44.75
CA ASP A 338 -25.65 -14.40 43.47
C ASP A 338 -24.52 -14.08 42.45
N LEU A 339 -23.46 -13.41 42.89
CA LEU A 339 -22.29 -13.10 42.06
C LEU A 339 -21.60 -14.37 41.53
N VAL A 340 -21.44 -15.40 42.37
CA VAL A 340 -20.89 -16.72 42.02
C VAL A 340 -21.75 -17.42 40.95
N GLY A 341 -23.08 -17.45 41.13
CA GLY A 341 -23.99 -18.03 40.13
C GLY A 341 -23.88 -17.34 38.76
N LYS A 342 -23.79 -16.01 38.76
CA LYS A 342 -23.60 -15.20 37.55
C LYS A 342 -22.22 -15.42 36.90
N LEU A 343 -21.14 -15.55 37.67
CA LEU A 343 -19.80 -15.87 37.16
C LEU A 343 -19.73 -17.26 36.50
N VAL A 344 -20.42 -18.27 37.06
CA VAL A 344 -20.55 -19.59 36.42
C VAL A 344 -21.32 -19.50 35.11
N SER A 345 -22.47 -18.79 35.11
CA SER A 345 -23.26 -18.56 33.89
C SER A 345 -22.45 -17.87 32.80
N LEU A 346 -21.71 -16.82 33.15
CA LEU A 346 -20.83 -16.09 32.25
C LEU A 346 -19.71 -16.97 31.66
N SER A 347 -19.11 -17.84 32.47
CA SER A 347 -18.08 -18.78 32.01
C SER A 347 -18.61 -19.73 30.92
N TRP A 348 -19.84 -20.22 31.07
CA TRP A 348 -20.54 -20.99 30.03
C TRP A 348 -20.82 -20.15 28.78
N LYS A 349 -21.34 -18.91 28.93
CA LYS A 349 -21.58 -18.00 27.79
C LYS A 349 -20.29 -17.77 26.99
N LEU A 350 -19.16 -17.55 27.66
CA LEU A 350 -17.87 -17.26 27.03
C LEU A 350 -17.38 -18.45 26.18
N MET A 351 -17.37 -19.67 26.73
CA MET A 351 -17.00 -20.88 25.98
C MET A 351 -17.96 -21.15 24.82
N ALA A 352 -19.27 -20.96 25.01
CA ALA A 352 -20.24 -21.06 23.92
C ALA A 352 -19.98 -20.03 22.80
N CYS A 353 -19.53 -18.82 23.16
CA CYS A 353 -19.16 -17.77 22.20
C CYS A 353 -17.90 -18.13 21.40
N PHE A 354 -16.84 -18.63 22.06
CA PHE A 354 -15.62 -19.13 21.38
C PHE A 354 -15.92 -20.31 20.44
N LYS A 355 -16.74 -21.28 20.89
CA LYS A 355 -17.23 -22.40 20.06
C LYS A 355 -17.95 -21.93 18.80
N LYS A 356 -18.84 -20.96 18.95
CA LYS A 356 -19.66 -20.43 17.86
C LYS A 356 -18.82 -19.61 16.87
N LEU A 357 -17.81 -18.88 17.35
CA LEU A 357 -16.81 -18.21 16.52
C LEU A 357 -15.99 -19.23 15.71
N CYS A 358 -15.47 -20.27 16.36
CA CYS A 358 -14.72 -21.34 15.68
C CYS A 358 -15.54 -22.00 14.57
N ARG A 359 -16.83 -22.29 14.81
CA ARG A 359 -17.73 -22.83 13.77
C ARG A 359 -17.95 -21.87 12.60
N TYR A 360 -18.07 -20.56 12.83
CA TYR A 360 -18.19 -19.60 11.73
C TYR A 360 -16.89 -19.41 10.95
N LEU A 361 -15.73 -19.50 11.59
CA LEU A 361 -14.42 -19.50 10.93
C LEU A 361 -14.24 -20.76 10.06
N LEU A 362 -14.62 -21.94 10.56
CA LEU A 362 -14.59 -23.19 9.78
C LEU A 362 -15.52 -23.12 8.56
N LEU A 363 -16.72 -22.52 8.69
CA LEU A 363 -17.60 -22.28 7.54
C LEU A 363 -16.99 -21.30 6.53
N LEU A 364 -16.22 -20.29 6.98
CA LEU A 364 -15.51 -19.37 6.10
C LEU A 364 -14.43 -20.09 5.27
N ALA A 365 -13.75 -21.09 5.84
CA ALA A 365 -12.76 -21.92 5.14
C ALA A 365 -13.35 -22.84 4.05
N VAL A 366 -14.67 -23.09 4.08
CA VAL A 366 -15.39 -23.97 3.14
C VAL A 366 -16.11 -23.15 2.04
N VAL A 367 -16.06 -21.81 2.09
CA VAL A 367 -16.62 -20.94 1.04
C VAL A 367 -16.06 -21.32 -0.35
N GLY A 368 -16.96 -21.52 -1.31
CA GLY A 368 -16.61 -21.95 -2.67
C GLY A 368 -16.26 -23.43 -2.84
N SER A 369 -16.07 -24.19 -1.76
CA SER A 369 -15.73 -25.61 -1.79
C SER A 369 -16.96 -26.49 -2.08
N ALA A 370 -17.35 -26.58 -3.35
CA ALA A 370 -18.38 -27.51 -3.80
C ALA A 370 -17.88 -28.97 -3.76
N GLU A 371 -17.84 -29.55 -2.57
CA GLU A 371 -17.98 -31.00 -2.40
C GLU A 371 -19.47 -31.38 -2.55
N LYS A 372 -19.75 -32.63 -2.95
CA LYS A 372 -21.02 -32.97 -3.60
C LYS A 372 -22.23 -32.76 -2.67
N ASN A 373 -23.14 -31.89 -3.10
CA ASN A 373 -24.45 -31.59 -2.49
C ASN A 373 -24.47 -30.69 -1.24
N GLU A 374 -23.39 -29.97 -0.89
CA GLU A 374 -23.43 -29.02 0.23
C GLU A 374 -23.98 -27.63 -0.15
N TYR A 375 -24.73 -27.02 0.79
CA TYR A 375 -25.38 -25.72 0.59
C TYR A 375 -24.35 -24.57 0.60
N HIS A 376 -24.27 -23.82 -0.51
CA HIS A 376 -23.44 -22.60 -0.58
C HIS A 376 -24.00 -21.47 0.30
N VAL A 377 -23.54 -21.41 1.55
CA VAL A 377 -23.75 -20.24 2.41
C VAL A 377 -22.92 -19.07 1.87
N SER A 378 -23.57 -17.95 1.58
CA SER A 378 -22.88 -16.75 1.09
C SER A 378 -21.85 -16.25 2.10
N GLN A 379 -20.66 -15.89 1.61
CA GLN A 379 -19.58 -15.28 2.42
C GLN A 379 -20.09 -14.06 3.21
N ALA A 380 -20.95 -13.23 2.61
CA ALA A 380 -21.56 -12.09 3.28
C ALA A 380 -22.38 -12.48 4.51
N THR A 381 -23.06 -13.62 4.47
CA THR A 381 -23.79 -14.17 5.63
C THR A 381 -22.81 -14.63 6.70
N ILE A 382 -21.73 -15.33 6.33
CA ILE A 382 -20.73 -15.83 7.27
C ILE A 382 -19.99 -14.67 7.96
N MET A 383 -19.52 -13.67 7.20
CA MET A 383 -18.84 -12.50 7.76
C MET A 383 -19.75 -11.70 8.71
N LYS A 384 -21.03 -11.53 8.38
CA LYS A 384 -22.00 -10.89 9.29
C LYS A 384 -22.25 -11.73 10.55
N LYS A 385 -22.27 -13.07 10.47
CA LYS A 385 -22.34 -13.96 11.66
C LYS A 385 -21.08 -13.93 12.51
N ILE A 386 -19.88 -13.82 11.91
CA ILE A 386 -18.62 -13.60 12.62
C ILE A 386 -18.69 -12.28 13.38
N LEU A 387 -19.02 -11.16 12.71
CA LEU A 387 -19.15 -9.84 13.32
C LEU A 387 -20.12 -9.84 14.52
N SER A 388 -21.35 -10.35 14.36
CA SER A 388 -22.30 -10.45 15.47
C SER A 388 -21.78 -11.28 16.65
N ASN A 389 -20.93 -12.27 16.40
CA ASN A 389 -20.34 -13.11 17.46
C ASN A 389 -19.11 -12.45 18.10
N MET A 390 -18.36 -11.62 17.36
CA MET A 390 -17.30 -10.77 17.92
C MET A 390 -17.87 -9.68 18.83
N ILE A 391 -19.00 -9.06 18.45
CA ILE A 391 -19.73 -8.09 19.28
C ILE A 391 -20.25 -8.78 20.56
N LEU A 392 -20.82 -9.98 20.46
CA LEU A 392 -21.22 -10.77 21.63
C LEU A 392 -20.01 -11.10 22.54
N LEU A 393 -18.85 -11.45 21.97
CA LEU A 393 -17.63 -11.70 22.75
C LEU A 393 -17.15 -10.43 23.48
N GLN A 394 -17.21 -9.27 22.83
CA GLN A 394 -16.88 -7.96 23.44
C GLN A 394 -17.80 -7.68 24.65
N GLN A 395 -19.11 -7.86 24.49
CA GLN A 395 -20.10 -7.68 25.55
C GLN A 395 -19.83 -8.63 26.73
N LEU A 396 -19.47 -9.89 26.48
CA LEU A 396 -19.15 -10.86 27.52
C LEU A 396 -17.85 -10.53 28.28
N PHE A 397 -16.87 -9.90 27.65
CA PHE A 397 -15.68 -9.38 28.36
C PHE A 397 -16.00 -8.12 29.19
N ASP A 398 -16.97 -7.29 28.79
CA ASP A 398 -17.47 -6.21 29.64
C ASP A 398 -18.33 -6.72 30.81
N GLU A 399 -19.17 -7.73 30.61
CA GLU A 399 -19.82 -8.47 31.71
C GLU A 399 -18.75 -9.03 32.67
N ALA A 400 -17.70 -9.68 32.16
CA ALA A 400 -16.61 -10.22 32.97
C ALA A 400 -15.91 -9.15 33.79
N ARG A 401 -15.58 -8.01 33.18
CA ARG A 401 -14.96 -6.87 33.87
C ARG A 401 -15.82 -6.35 35.03
N GLN A 402 -17.12 -6.17 34.82
CA GLN A 402 -18.03 -5.68 35.87
C GLN A 402 -18.19 -6.70 37.00
N MET A 403 -18.32 -7.99 36.66
CA MET A 403 -18.52 -9.08 37.62
C MET A 403 -17.25 -9.37 38.43
N PHE A 404 -16.07 -9.39 37.81
CA PHE A 404 -14.80 -9.50 38.52
C PHE A 404 -14.51 -8.24 39.36
N GLY A 405 -14.80 -7.04 38.86
CA GLY A 405 -14.64 -5.80 39.64
C GLY A 405 -15.50 -5.81 40.90
N SER A 406 -16.74 -6.30 40.78
CA SER A 406 -17.64 -6.48 41.92
C SER A 406 -17.16 -7.55 42.92
N LYS A 407 -16.52 -8.63 42.44
CA LYS A 407 -15.88 -9.64 43.30
C LYS A 407 -14.69 -9.03 44.04
N ILE A 408 -13.76 -8.44 43.30
CA ILE A 408 -12.51 -7.86 43.81
C ILE A 408 -12.81 -6.79 44.86
N ALA A 409 -13.81 -5.93 44.63
CA ALA A 409 -14.26 -4.93 45.60
C ALA A 409 -14.85 -5.50 46.90
N LEU A 410 -15.30 -6.77 46.92
CA LEU A 410 -15.71 -7.49 48.13
C LEU A 410 -14.52 -8.22 48.77
N ASP A 411 -13.72 -8.93 47.99
CA ASP A 411 -12.53 -9.64 48.46
C ASP A 411 -11.51 -8.68 49.11
N HIS A 412 -11.39 -7.45 48.60
CA HIS A 412 -10.48 -6.42 49.14
C HIS A 412 -10.93 -5.82 50.48
N GLN A 413 -12.18 -6.06 50.90
CA GLN A 413 -12.69 -5.70 52.24
C GLN A 413 -12.23 -6.70 53.32
N LEU A 414 -11.69 -7.86 52.93
CA LEU A 414 -11.20 -8.88 53.85
C LEU A 414 -9.77 -8.53 54.32
N PRO A 415 -9.49 -8.54 55.64
CA PRO A 415 -8.19 -8.10 56.17
C PRO A 415 -7.02 -9.08 55.90
N MET A 416 -7.28 -10.23 55.28
CA MET A 416 -6.30 -11.30 55.04
C MET A 416 -5.61 -11.23 53.67
N LEU A 417 -5.96 -10.26 52.82
CA LEU A 417 -5.52 -10.22 51.42
C LEU A 417 -4.20 -9.45 51.24
N THR A 418 -3.19 -10.10 50.64
CA THR A 418 -1.84 -9.51 50.49
C THR A 418 -1.78 -8.44 49.40
N GLN A 419 -0.81 -7.52 49.49
CA GLN A 419 -0.64 -6.46 48.50
C GLN A 419 -0.27 -7.00 47.09
N ALA A 420 0.43 -8.14 47.02
CA ALA A 420 0.73 -8.81 45.75
C ALA A 420 -0.54 -9.33 45.06
N GLU A 421 -1.48 -9.91 45.83
CA GLU A 421 -2.77 -10.33 45.31
C GLU A 421 -3.63 -9.15 44.85
N LYS A 422 -3.65 -8.05 45.62
CA LYS A 422 -4.37 -6.82 45.23
C LYS A 422 -3.86 -6.24 43.91
N SER A 423 -2.53 -6.18 43.74
CA SER A 423 -1.93 -5.77 42.45
C SER A 423 -2.23 -6.76 41.32
N THR A 424 -2.29 -8.07 41.60
CA THR A 424 -2.68 -9.09 40.61
C THR A 424 -4.13 -8.91 40.16
N ASP A 425 -5.04 -8.58 41.09
CA ASP A 425 -6.45 -8.29 40.79
C ASP A 425 -6.61 -7.04 39.91
N GLU A 426 -5.83 -5.98 40.17
CA GLU A 426 -5.77 -4.77 39.32
C GLU A 426 -5.25 -5.09 37.90
N CYS A 427 -4.24 -5.97 37.77
CA CYS A 427 -3.76 -6.45 36.48
C CYS A 427 -4.83 -7.26 35.72
N ILE A 428 -5.57 -8.14 36.40
CA ILE A 428 -6.70 -8.87 35.80
C ILE A 428 -7.75 -7.91 35.25
N LEU A 429 -8.17 -6.90 36.04
CA LEU A 429 -9.15 -5.90 35.59
C LEU A 429 -8.65 -5.05 34.42
N THR A 430 -7.39 -4.60 34.48
CA THR A 430 -6.75 -3.82 33.39
C THR A 430 -6.65 -4.64 32.09
N THR A 431 -6.42 -5.95 32.21
CA THR A 431 -6.38 -6.85 31.06
C THR A 431 -7.79 -7.09 30.49
N LEU A 432 -8.82 -7.23 31.34
CA LEU A 432 -10.22 -7.33 30.90
C LEU A 432 -10.74 -6.05 30.22
N VAL A 433 -10.35 -4.86 30.71
CA VAL A 433 -10.56 -3.58 30.00
C VAL A 433 -9.91 -3.64 28.62
N SER A 434 -8.65 -4.05 28.56
CA SER A 434 -7.86 -4.07 27.33
C SER A 434 -8.46 -5.02 26.28
N LEU A 435 -8.88 -6.22 26.69
CA LEU A 435 -9.56 -7.21 25.83
C LEU A 435 -10.87 -6.65 25.26
N SER A 436 -11.72 -6.05 26.10
CA SER A 436 -12.96 -5.41 25.67
C SER A 436 -12.71 -4.28 24.65
N LEU A 437 -11.73 -3.42 24.91
CA LEU A 437 -11.38 -2.31 24.00
C LEU A 437 -10.74 -2.77 22.69
N THR A 438 -9.88 -3.81 22.70
CA THR A 438 -9.30 -4.39 21.48
C THR A 438 -10.39 -5.03 20.61
N LEU A 439 -11.27 -5.84 21.22
CA LEU A 439 -12.41 -6.43 20.53
C LEU A 439 -13.32 -5.36 19.95
N LYS A 440 -13.62 -4.29 20.71
CA LYS A 440 -14.44 -3.18 20.22
C LYS A 440 -13.81 -2.49 19.01
N LYS A 441 -12.53 -2.13 19.06
CA LYS A 441 -11.83 -1.53 17.90
C LYS A 441 -11.87 -2.44 16.66
N MET A 442 -11.81 -3.76 16.85
CA MET A 442 -11.95 -4.74 15.78
C MET A 442 -13.38 -4.82 15.24
N THR A 443 -14.41 -4.82 16.09
CA THR A 443 -15.82 -4.83 15.65
C THR A 443 -16.21 -3.54 14.96
N ASP A 444 -15.82 -2.38 15.50
CA ASP A 444 -16.14 -1.06 14.94
C ASP A 444 -15.55 -0.92 13.51
N LEU A 445 -14.34 -1.45 13.28
CA LEU A 445 -13.71 -1.51 11.95
C LEU A 445 -14.39 -2.53 11.03
N MET A 446 -14.71 -3.73 11.53
CA MET A 446 -15.38 -4.78 10.74
C MET A 446 -16.83 -4.44 10.39
N GLU A 447 -17.52 -3.63 11.21
CA GLU A 447 -18.88 -3.15 10.96
C GLU A 447 -18.90 -2.01 9.95
N LYS A 448 -18.05 -0.99 10.13
CA LYS A 448 -17.93 0.15 9.22
C LYS A 448 -17.65 -0.28 7.78
N ASP A 449 -16.70 -1.20 7.59
CA ASP A 449 -16.23 -1.64 6.27
C ASP A 449 -16.74 -3.06 5.93
N ILE A 450 -17.87 -3.51 6.51
CA ILE A 450 -18.38 -4.90 6.42
C ILE A 450 -18.54 -5.41 4.99
N ASP A 451 -19.00 -4.57 4.06
CA ASP A 451 -19.20 -4.96 2.67
C ASP A 451 -17.85 -5.19 1.93
N VAL A 452 -16.78 -4.52 2.38
CA VAL A 452 -15.40 -4.71 1.87
C VAL A 452 -14.81 -6.05 2.31
N PHE A 453 -15.37 -6.71 3.34
CA PHE A 453 -15.04 -8.09 3.73
C PHE A 453 -16.00 -9.14 3.15
N SER A 454 -17.23 -8.73 2.82
CA SER A 454 -18.36 -9.61 2.55
C SER A 454 -18.61 -9.91 1.08
N SER A 455 -18.02 -9.14 0.16
CA SER A 455 -18.47 -9.08 -1.24
C SER A 455 -17.34 -9.31 -2.24
N ASP A 456 -17.54 -10.24 -3.19
CA ASP A 456 -16.59 -10.61 -4.26
C ASP A 456 -16.25 -9.47 -5.26
N VAL A 457 -16.68 -8.24 -4.96
CA VAL A 457 -16.48 -6.99 -5.68
C VAL A 457 -15.00 -6.59 -5.84
N TRP A 458 -14.04 -7.25 -5.19
CA TRP A 458 -12.62 -7.13 -5.53
C TRP A 458 -12.29 -7.83 -6.87
N TYR A 459 -13.10 -8.80 -7.29
CA TYR A 459 -12.92 -9.57 -8.52
C TYR A 459 -13.90 -9.13 -9.60
N LYS A 460 -13.45 -9.03 -10.85
CA LYS A 460 -14.31 -8.91 -12.04
C LYS A 460 -13.96 -10.03 -13.03
N PRO A 461 -14.88 -10.94 -13.39
CA PRO A 461 -14.65 -11.90 -14.47
C PRO A 461 -14.30 -11.16 -15.76
N ARG A 462 -13.25 -11.61 -16.47
CA ARG A 462 -12.77 -10.91 -17.68
C ARG A 462 -13.90 -10.81 -18.71
N ASN A 463 -14.05 -9.62 -19.30
CA ASN A 463 -15.09 -9.24 -20.28
C ASN A 463 -16.56 -9.25 -19.80
N PHE A 464 -16.86 -9.65 -18.56
CA PHE A 464 -18.24 -9.65 -18.06
C PHE A 464 -18.70 -8.22 -17.72
N LEU A 465 -19.71 -7.69 -18.42
CA LEU A 465 -19.98 -6.24 -18.38
C LEU A 465 -20.60 -5.77 -17.07
N ALA A 466 -21.65 -6.43 -16.56
CA ALA A 466 -22.31 -6.06 -15.30
C ALA A 466 -22.97 -7.26 -14.58
N PRO A 467 -22.43 -7.74 -13.44
CA PRO A 467 -23.19 -8.55 -12.49
C PRO A 467 -24.26 -7.69 -11.82
N LYS A 468 -25.53 -8.12 -11.85
CA LYS A 468 -26.56 -7.58 -10.94
C LYS A 468 -26.40 -8.10 -9.50
N ASN A 469 -25.74 -9.25 -9.35
CA ASN A 469 -25.26 -9.79 -8.07
C ASN A 469 -23.77 -10.14 -8.23
N SER A 470 -22.90 -9.46 -7.47
CA SER A 470 -21.45 -9.60 -7.56
C SER A 470 -20.95 -10.71 -6.62
N THR A 471 -21.17 -11.96 -7.04
CA THR A 471 -20.65 -13.16 -6.35
C THR A 471 -19.91 -14.07 -7.32
N LEU A 472 -18.76 -14.61 -6.90
CA LEU A 472 -17.93 -15.52 -7.68
C LEU A 472 -18.63 -16.87 -7.82
N ASN A 473 -18.52 -17.53 -8.98
CA ASN A 473 -19.01 -18.89 -9.14
C ASN A 473 -18.11 -19.88 -8.38
N PRO A 474 -18.66 -20.79 -7.54
CA PRO A 474 -17.88 -21.80 -6.81
C PRO A 474 -16.92 -22.64 -7.67
N CYS A 475 -17.20 -22.84 -8.96
CA CYS A 475 -16.29 -23.53 -9.88
C CYS A 475 -14.91 -22.83 -9.98
N VAL A 476 -14.85 -21.50 -9.84
CA VAL A 476 -13.59 -20.74 -9.86
C VAL A 476 -12.69 -21.11 -8.66
N TRP A 477 -13.30 -21.38 -7.50
CA TRP A 477 -12.60 -21.88 -6.32
C TRP A 477 -12.08 -23.30 -6.51
N GLN A 478 -12.88 -24.19 -7.11
CA GLN A 478 -12.42 -25.53 -7.49
C GLN A 478 -11.25 -25.49 -8.50
N TYR A 479 -11.29 -24.56 -9.47
CA TYR A 479 -10.18 -24.39 -10.42
C TYR A 479 -8.91 -23.84 -9.75
N LYS A 480 -9.02 -22.92 -8.77
CA LYS A 480 -7.86 -22.52 -7.94
C LYS A 480 -7.30 -23.72 -7.18
N GLU A 481 -8.13 -24.52 -6.52
CA GLU A 481 -7.67 -25.68 -5.76
C GLU A 481 -7.01 -26.75 -6.66
N ARG A 482 -7.59 -27.03 -7.83
CA ARG A 482 -7.02 -27.93 -8.84
C ARG A 482 -5.69 -27.40 -9.38
N SER A 483 -5.58 -26.09 -9.64
CA SER A 483 -4.34 -25.44 -10.07
C SER A 483 -3.26 -25.52 -8.98
N ASN A 484 -3.60 -25.20 -7.73
CA ASN A 484 -2.68 -25.32 -6.60
C ASN A 484 -2.14 -26.75 -6.45
N LYS A 485 -3.01 -27.77 -6.53
CA LYS A 485 -2.62 -29.19 -6.49
C LYS A 485 -1.69 -29.59 -7.66
N TYR A 486 -1.95 -29.08 -8.87
CA TYR A 486 -1.12 -29.31 -10.04
C TYR A 486 0.26 -28.64 -9.94
N ILE A 487 0.32 -27.37 -9.50
CA ILE A 487 1.57 -26.65 -9.25
C ILE A 487 2.37 -27.27 -8.10
N GLN A 488 1.70 -27.74 -7.04
CA GLN A 488 2.36 -28.49 -5.96
C GLN A 488 2.97 -29.81 -6.47
N HIS A 489 2.28 -30.53 -7.35
CA HIS A 489 2.82 -31.75 -7.97
C HIS A 489 4.02 -31.47 -8.88
N ILE A 490 4.05 -30.35 -9.60
CA ILE A 490 5.22 -29.94 -10.41
C ILE A 490 6.36 -29.40 -9.54
N SER A 491 6.05 -28.81 -8.39
CA SER A 491 7.04 -28.23 -7.47
C SER A 491 7.65 -29.25 -6.51
N GLN A 492 7.10 -30.47 -6.44
CA GLN A 492 7.78 -31.59 -5.80
C GLN A 492 8.93 -32.04 -6.70
N PRO A 493 10.15 -32.27 -6.16
CA PRO A 493 11.21 -32.89 -6.93
C PRO A 493 10.75 -34.30 -7.33
N ASP A 494 11.06 -34.69 -8.58
CA ASP A 494 10.76 -36.05 -9.03
C ASP A 494 11.32 -37.08 -8.03
N PRO A 495 10.53 -38.10 -7.63
CA PRO A 495 11.04 -39.15 -6.75
C PRO A 495 12.25 -39.80 -7.44
N PRO A 496 13.32 -40.14 -6.68
CA PRO A 496 14.60 -40.55 -7.26
C PRO A 496 14.43 -41.77 -8.16
N SER A 497 14.41 -41.52 -9.46
CA SER A 497 14.09 -42.54 -10.46
C SER A 497 15.18 -43.60 -10.46
N ILE A 498 14.78 -44.84 -10.17
CA ILE A 498 15.70 -45.96 -10.09
C ILE A 498 16.25 -46.21 -11.50
N PRO A 499 17.58 -46.23 -11.72
CA PRO A 499 18.15 -46.45 -13.05
C PRO A 499 17.59 -47.72 -13.70
N TYR A 500 17.29 -47.65 -15.00
CA TYR A 500 16.50 -48.67 -15.70
C TYR A 500 17.05 -50.11 -15.55
N GLU A 501 18.38 -50.28 -15.53
CA GLU A 501 19.03 -51.57 -15.25
C GLU A 501 18.72 -52.14 -13.86
N VAL A 502 18.61 -51.27 -12.85
CA VAL A 502 18.29 -51.64 -11.47
C VAL A 502 16.78 -51.91 -11.33
N ALA A 503 15.94 -51.16 -12.06
CA ALA A 503 14.51 -51.45 -12.16
C ALA A 503 14.26 -52.83 -12.81
N LEU A 504 14.98 -53.15 -13.89
CA LEU A 504 14.95 -54.48 -14.54
C LEU A 504 15.40 -55.60 -13.58
N LYS A 505 16.53 -55.42 -12.88
CA LYS A 505 17.02 -56.41 -11.89
C LYS A 505 16.01 -56.62 -10.76
N ASN A 506 15.46 -55.55 -10.19
CA ASN A 506 14.43 -55.64 -9.15
C ASN A 506 13.16 -56.36 -9.65
N TRP A 507 12.78 -56.14 -10.91
CA TRP A 507 11.66 -56.87 -11.53
C TRP A 507 11.96 -58.35 -11.75
N GLN A 508 13.18 -58.70 -12.19
CA GLN A 508 13.63 -60.09 -12.32
C GLN A 508 13.61 -60.81 -10.96
N THR A 509 14.18 -60.20 -9.92
CA THR A 509 14.15 -60.74 -8.55
C THR A 509 12.73 -60.84 -7.97
N LEU A 510 11.80 -59.96 -8.38
CA LEU A 510 10.38 -60.10 -8.02
C LEU A 510 9.70 -61.27 -8.73
N CYS A 511 10.04 -61.54 -10.00
CA CYS A 511 9.56 -62.73 -10.71
C CYS A 511 10.13 -64.01 -10.08
N GLU A 512 11.45 -64.05 -9.83
CA GLU A 512 12.10 -65.16 -9.11
C GLU A 512 11.44 -65.41 -7.74
N HIS A 513 11.08 -64.36 -6.98
CA HIS A 513 10.33 -64.52 -5.73
C HIS A 513 8.89 -65.01 -5.91
N SER A 514 8.20 -64.60 -6.99
CA SER A 514 6.86 -65.09 -7.33
C SER A 514 6.88 -66.58 -7.66
N ASP A 515 7.84 -67.01 -8.50
CA ASP A 515 8.00 -68.40 -8.90
C ASP A 515 8.37 -69.27 -7.69
N ASN A 516 9.24 -68.78 -6.79
CA ASN A 516 9.55 -69.44 -5.53
C ASN A 516 8.34 -69.49 -4.57
N GLN A 517 7.49 -68.47 -4.54
CA GLN A 517 6.27 -68.47 -3.74
C GLN A 517 5.29 -69.55 -4.24
N GLU A 518 5.09 -69.68 -5.55
CA GLU A 518 4.22 -70.71 -6.11
C GLU A 518 4.72 -72.12 -5.77
N ASN A 519 6.02 -72.38 -5.97
CA ASN A 519 6.67 -73.63 -5.58
C ASN A 519 6.51 -73.94 -4.08
N LEU A 520 6.62 -72.93 -3.20
CA LEU A 520 6.39 -73.10 -1.75
C LEU A 520 4.92 -73.39 -1.42
N THR A 521 3.95 -72.80 -2.14
CA THR A 521 2.53 -73.15 -1.95
C THR A 521 2.20 -74.56 -2.40
N GLN A 522 2.76 -75.02 -3.52
CA GLN A 522 2.60 -76.41 -3.99
C GLN A 522 3.22 -77.41 -2.99
N GLN A 523 4.37 -77.09 -2.38
CA GLN A 523 4.96 -77.91 -1.31
C GLN A 523 4.08 -77.94 -0.06
N LEU A 524 3.52 -76.81 0.37
CA LEU A 524 2.58 -76.76 1.50
C LEU A 524 1.33 -77.60 1.26
N GLU A 525 0.75 -77.55 0.05
CA GLU A 525 -0.40 -78.37 -0.33
C GLU A 525 -0.05 -79.87 -0.34
N GLN A 526 1.14 -80.26 -0.81
CA GLN A 526 1.62 -81.65 -0.72
C GLN A 526 1.76 -82.11 0.74
N TYR A 527 2.30 -81.28 1.62
CA TYR A 527 2.40 -81.61 3.05
C TYR A 527 1.04 -81.67 3.74
N GLN A 528 0.09 -80.79 3.40
CA GLN A 528 -1.28 -80.82 3.93
C GLN A 528 -2.02 -82.09 3.51
N ASN A 529 -1.95 -82.46 2.23
CA ASN A 529 -2.53 -83.71 1.73
C ASN A 529 -1.92 -84.95 2.42
N LYS A 530 -0.61 -84.93 2.69
CA LYS A 530 0.06 -86.02 3.44
C LYS A 530 -0.34 -86.07 4.92
N VAL A 531 -0.59 -84.93 5.56
CA VAL A 531 -1.15 -84.90 6.94
C VAL A 531 -2.56 -85.47 6.94
N MET A 532 -3.42 -85.05 6.01
CA MET A 532 -4.78 -85.58 5.88
C MET A 532 -4.82 -87.10 5.65
N GLN A 533 -3.90 -87.64 4.82
CA GLN A 533 -3.74 -89.09 4.66
C GLN A 533 -3.36 -89.78 5.98
N LEU A 534 -2.40 -89.24 6.73
CA LEU A 534 -1.98 -89.80 8.02
C LEU A 534 -3.07 -89.69 9.10
N GLU A 535 -3.96 -88.69 9.01
CA GLU A 535 -5.14 -88.58 9.88
C GLU A 535 -6.20 -89.63 9.55
N LEU A 536 -6.48 -89.87 8.26
CA LEU A 536 -7.35 -90.94 7.80
C LEU A 536 -6.80 -92.34 8.14
N ASP A 537 -5.50 -92.57 7.95
CA ASP A 537 -4.83 -93.81 8.34
C ASP A 537 -4.93 -94.04 9.85
N LYS A 538 -4.72 -92.99 10.66
CA LYS A 538 -4.86 -93.03 12.12
C LYS A 538 -6.29 -93.38 12.54
N GLU A 539 -7.32 -92.85 11.87
CA GLU A 539 -8.72 -93.23 12.14
C GLU A 539 -9.00 -94.68 11.73
N ASN A 540 -8.50 -95.12 10.57
CA ASN A 540 -8.61 -96.51 10.11
C ASN A 540 -7.95 -97.50 11.09
N TRP A 541 -6.70 -97.24 11.51
CA TRP A 541 -6.02 -98.05 12.53
C TRP A 541 -6.75 -98.02 13.89
N MET A 542 -7.39 -96.91 14.25
CA MET A 542 -8.18 -96.81 15.48
C MET A 542 -9.45 -97.68 15.39
N LEU A 543 -10.14 -97.69 14.25
CA LEU A 543 -11.29 -98.55 13.98
C LEU A 543 -10.87 -100.03 13.94
N GLU A 544 -9.75 -100.37 13.31
CA GLU A 544 -9.22 -101.74 13.31
C GLU A 544 -8.84 -102.20 14.73
N CYS A 545 -8.23 -101.35 15.54
CA CYS A 545 -7.99 -101.62 16.96
C CYS A 545 -9.29 -101.83 17.76
N GLN A 546 -10.37 -101.12 17.43
CA GLN A 546 -11.69 -101.34 18.05
C GLN A 546 -12.33 -102.66 17.60
N LEU A 547 -12.23 -103.02 16.32
CA LEU A 547 -12.70 -104.30 15.77
C LEU A 547 -11.91 -105.49 16.34
N LEU A 548 -10.60 -105.35 16.52
CA LEU A 548 -9.75 -106.36 17.18
C LEU A 548 -10.10 -106.50 18.67
N ARG A 549 -10.41 -105.42 19.38
CA ARG A 549 -10.95 -105.49 20.76
C ARG A 549 -12.32 -106.15 20.81
N ALA A 550 -13.20 -105.87 19.84
CA ALA A 550 -14.51 -106.50 19.76
C ALA A 550 -14.39 -108.02 19.51
N ARG A 551 -13.49 -108.46 18.62
CA ARG A 551 -13.17 -109.90 18.43
C ARG A 551 -12.55 -110.53 19.67
N GLY A 552 -11.54 -109.89 20.26
CA GLY A 552 -10.91 -110.33 21.51
C GLY A 552 -11.83 -110.32 22.74
N SER A 553 -13.03 -109.76 22.62
CA SER A 553 -14.09 -109.86 23.64
C SER A 553 -14.97 -111.12 23.49
N GLN A 554 -14.74 -111.95 22.47
CA GLN A 554 -15.53 -113.16 22.20
C GLN A 554 -14.80 -114.50 22.48
N ASP A 555 -13.46 -114.51 22.51
CA ASP A 555 -12.64 -115.72 22.71
C ASP A 555 -11.78 -115.65 24.00
N PRO A 556 -12.17 -116.34 25.09
CA PRO A 556 -11.49 -116.25 26.39
C PRO A 556 -10.57 -117.46 26.71
N ASP A 557 -9.70 -117.90 25.80
CA ASP A 557 -8.71 -118.96 26.09
C ASP A 557 -7.47 -118.96 25.15
N ALA A 558 -6.27 -118.59 25.65
CA ALA A 558 -4.95 -118.80 24.98
C ALA A 558 -3.72 -118.41 25.86
N SER A 559 -3.70 -118.74 27.14
CA SER A 559 -2.70 -118.25 28.11
C SER A 559 -1.33 -118.97 28.07
N ASN A 560 -0.53 -118.86 26.99
CA ASN A 560 0.77 -119.57 26.94
C ASN A 560 1.95 -118.98 26.12
N VAL A 561 2.08 -117.65 25.95
CA VAL A 561 3.19 -116.99 25.18
C VAL A 561 4.12 -116.12 26.07
N ASN A 562 4.01 -116.26 27.39
CA ASN A 562 4.41 -115.25 28.38
C ASN A 562 5.91 -115.23 28.80
N ILE A 563 6.82 -115.65 27.90
CA ILE A 563 8.29 -115.67 28.17
C ILE A 563 9.09 -115.03 27.03
N GLU A 564 8.85 -115.39 25.76
CA GLU A 564 9.56 -114.74 24.64
C GLU A 564 9.14 -113.29 24.46
N SER A 565 7.85 -112.94 24.66
CA SER A 565 7.42 -111.54 24.58
C SER A 565 8.25 -110.66 25.50
N LYS A 566 8.52 -111.08 26.74
CA LYS A 566 9.22 -110.23 27.71
C LYS A 566 10.65 -109.88 27.31
N ALA A 567 11.35 -110.75 26.60
CA ALA A 567 12.67 -110.42 26.07
C ALA A 567 12.54 -109.35 24.96
N GLN A 568 11.55 -109.52 24.09
CA GLN A 568 11.25 -108.61 22.99
C GLN A 568 10.73 -107.25 23.48
N ASP A 569 9.80 -107.24 24.44
CA ASP A 569 9.30 -106.08 25.18
C ASP A 569 10.46 -105.27 25.79
N TYR A 570 11.45 -105.93 26.40
CA TYR A 570 12.62 -105.26 26.98
C TYR A 570 13.54 -104.65 25.91
N ASP A 571 13.80 -105.33 24.80
CA ASP A 571 14.62 -104.76 23.70
C ASP A 571 13.87 -103.66 22.94
N GLU A 572 12.55 -103.79 22.74
CA GLU A 572 11.70 -102.75 22.13
C GLU A 572 11.60 -101.51 23.04
N ILE A 573 11.43 -101.68 24.36
CA ILE A 573 11.49 -100.58 25.33
C ILE A 573 12.87 -99.94 25.36
N HIS A 574 13.95 -100.73 25.33
CA HIS A 574 15.32 -100.21 25.30
C HIS A 574 15.61 -99.46 24.00
N GLN A 575 15.17 -99.96 22.85
CA GLN A 575 15.30 -99.32 21.55
C GLN A 575 14.42 -98.06 21.45
N TYR A 576 13.21 -98.07 22.02
CA TYR A 576 12.36 -96.89 22.16
C TYR A 576 13.03 -95.83 23.01
N VAL A 577 13.46 -96.14 24.24
CA VAL A 577 14.17 -95.21 25.13
C VAL A 577 15.44 -94.67 24.48
N LYS A 578 16.23 -95.51 23.81
CA LYS A 578 17.43 -95.11 23.05
C LYS A 578 17.09 -94.14 21.91
N ASN A 579 15.99 -94.38 21.19
CA ASN A 579 15.50 -93.48 20.14
C ASN A 579 14.98 -92.15 20.73
N THR A 580 14.22 -92.19 21.82
CA THR A 580 13.75 -90.99 22.54
C THR A 580 14.92 -90.15 23.06
N VAL A 581 15.93 -90.77 23.68
CA VAL A 581 17.17 -90.10 24.12
C VAL A 581 17.90 -89.48 22.94
N ASN A 582 18.08 -90.22 21.82
CA ASN A 582 18.68 -89.67 20.60
C ASN A 582 17.89 -88.49 20.02
N GLN A 583 16.55 -88.51 20.10
CA GLN A 583 15.68 -87.44 19.63
C GLN A 583 15.74 -86.20 20.54
N LEU A 584 15.77 -86.40 21.87
CA LEU A 584 15.97 -85.33 22.85
C LEU A 584 17.37 -84.71 22.73
N VAL A 585 18.42 -85.50 22.52
CA VAL A 585 19.78 -85.01 22.25
C VAL A 585 19.81 -84.15 20.98
N LYS A 586 19.14 -84.55 19.89
CA LYS A 586 19.00 -83.74 18.68
C LYS A 586 18.24 -82.43 18.94
N GLN A 587 17.18 -82.46 19.74
CA GLN A 587 16.41 -81.27 20.11
C GLN A 587 17.24 -80.28 20.96
N ILE A 588 18.03 -80.79 21.91
CA ILE A 588 18.96 -79.98 22.72
C ILE A 588 20.04 -79.36 21.82
N GLN A 589 20.71 -80.16 20.99
CA GLN A 589 21.72 -79.66 20.05
C GLN A 589 21.17 -78.59 19.08
N PHE A 590 19.93 -78.74 18.62
CA PHE A 590 19.26 -77.74 17.79
C PHE A 590 18.91 -76.46 18.58
N ALA A 591 18.43 -76.61 19.82
CA ALA A 591 18.15 -75.48 20.71
C ALA A 591 19.42 -74.68 21.05
N ASP A 592 20.53 -75.37 21.39
CA ASP A 592 21.83 -74.77 21.67
C ASP A 592 22.38 -74.04 20.43
N SER A 593 22.31 -74.66 19.25
CA SER A 593 22.70 -74.04 17.98
C SER A 593 21.90 -72.76 17.71
N LYS A 594 20.60 -72.76 18.00
CA LYS A 594 19.72 -71.60 17.86
C LYS A 594 19.99 -70.52 18.91
N ALA A 595 20.31 -70.89 20.14
CA ALA A 595 20.72 -69.97 21.20
C ALA A 595 22.05 -69.27 20.88
N ILE A 596 23.02 -69.99 20.32
CA ILE A 596 24.29 -69.42 19.83
C ILE A 596 24.03 -68.46 18.67
N ALA A 597 23.16 -68.81 17.72
CA ALA A 597 22.78 -67.92 16.62
C ALA A 597 22.19 -66.58 17.12
N PHE A 598 21.23 -66.64 18.04
CA PHE A 598 20.65 -65.43 18.65
C PHE A 598 21.67 -64.62 19.48
N LYS A 599 22.62 -65.28 20.18
CA LYS A 599 23.71 -64.58 20.88
C LYS A 599 24.58 -63.79 19.91
N ASN A 600 24.97 -64.40 18.79
CA ASN A 600 25.80 -63.76 17.76
C ASN A 600 25.06 -62.60 17.07
N GLU A 601 23.74 -62.73 16.85
CA GLU A 601 22.89 -61.66 16.35
C GLU A 601 22.81 -60.48 17.34
N CYS A 602 22.56 -60.75 18.63
CA CYS A 602 22.57 -59.74 19.69
C CYS A 602 23.91 -59.01 19.81
N GLU A 603 25.04 -59.72 19.73
CA GLU A 603 26.38 -59.10 19.72
C GLU A 603 26.59 -58.21 18.48
N THR A 604 26.16 -58.68 17.30
CA THR A 604 26.21 -57.89 16.05
C THR A 604 25.35 -56.63 16.12
N LEU A 605 24.13 -56.73 16.69
CA LEU A 605 23.24 -55.60 16.91
C LEU A 605 23.82 -54.61 17.94
N HIS A 606 24.44 -55.10 19.01
CA HIS A 606 25.11 -54.27 20.01
C HIS A 606 26.30 -53.49 19.41
N GLN A 607 27.11 -54.13 18.55
CA GLN A 607 28.20 -53.45 17.83
C GLN A 607 27.67 -52.37 16.87
N LYS A 608 26.61 -52.67 16.10
CA LYS A 608 25.94 -51.69 15.23
C LYS A 608 25.38 -50.50 16.02
N LEU A 609 24.75 -50.76 17.17
CA LEU A 609 24.23 -49.72 18.07
C LEU A 609 25.36 -48.83 18.60
N LYS A 610 26.47 -49.41 19.07
CA LYS A 610 27.65 -48.67 19.54
C LYS A 610 28.21 -47.74 18.46
N LEU A 611 28.39 -48.23 17.23
CA LEU A 611 28.86 -47.42 16.10
C LEU A 611 27.90 -46.28 15.75
N ASN A 612 26.58 -46.52 15.81
CA ASN A 612 25.58 -45.49 15.57
C ASN A 612 25.55 -44.41 16.68
N VAL A 613 25.80 -44.80 17.95
CA VAL A 613 25.96 -43.84 19.06
C VAL A 613 27.20 -42.97 18.88
N GLN A 614 28.33 -43.54 18.44
CA GLN A 614 29.55 -42.76 18.15
C GLN A 614 29.32 -41.76 17.01
N LYS A 615 28.75 -42.20 15.89
CA LYS A 615 28.38 -41.32 14.76
C LYS A 615 27.39 -40.22 15.16
N LYS A 616 26.47 -40.50 16.09
CA LYS A 616 25.58 -39.47 16.65
C LYS A 616 26.37 -38.39 17.39
N GLN A 617 27.33 -38.79 18.23
CA GLN A 617 28.18 -37.86 19.00
C GLN A 617 29.07 -37.00 18.10
N GLU A 618 29.62 -37.58 17.03
CA GLU A 618 30.34 -36.85 15.97
C GLU A 618 29.46 -35.77 15.33
N LEU A 619 28.27 -36.14 14.86
CA LEU A 619 27.31 -35.20 14.25
C LEU A 619 26.79 -34.12 15.24
N GLU A 620 26.59 -34.46 16.51
CA GLU A 620 26.21 -33.48 17.55
C GLU A 620 27.33 -32.45 17.80
N SER A 621 28.60 -32.85 17.68
CA SER A 621 29.76 -31.96 17.72
C SER A 621 29.83 -31.05 16.49
N ASP A 622 29.66 -31.59 15.29
CA ASP A 622 29.71 -30.81 14.04
C ASP A 622 28.57 -29.79 13.94
N VAL A 623 27.37 -30.12 14.44
CA VAL A 623 26.26 -29.17 14.57
C VAL A 623 26.58 -28.05 15.57
N LEU A 624 27.23 -28.36 16.69
CA LEU A 624 27.66 -27.35 17.67
C LEU A 624 28.72 -26.40 17.08
N ASN A 625 29.73 -26.96 16.39
CA ASN A 625 30.79 -26.20 15.72
C ASN A 625 30.20 -25.28 14.63
N SER A 626 29.32 -25.83 13.78
CA SER A 626 28.62 -25.08 12.73
C SER A 626 27.79 -23.91 13.30
N ARG A 627 27.13 -24.13 14.44
CA ARG A 627 26.37 -23.10 15.14
C ARG A 627 27.26 -21.97 15.68
N GLN A 628 28.42 -22.31 16.26
CA GLN A 628 29.41 -21.32 16.71
C GLN A 628 30.02 -20.50 15.55
N VAL A 629 30.06 -21.03 14.33
CA VAL A 629 30.46 -20.27 13.13
C VAL A 629 29.33 -19.32 12.70
N ILE A 630 28.10 -19.83 12.62
CA ILE A 630 26.92 -19.04 12.26
C ILE A 630 26.72 -17.85 13.23
N ASP A 631 26.89 -18.06 14.53
CA ASP A 631 26.67 -17.00 15.52
C ASP A 631 27.80 -15.94 15.48
N ARG A 632 29.06 -16.32 15.18
CA ARG A 632 30.14 -15.36 14.87
C ARG A 632 29.85 -14.52 13.63
N MET A 633 29.41 -15.15 12.53
CA MET A 633 29.08 -14.42 11.29
C MET A 633 27.92 -13.43 11.48
N LYS A 634 26.99 -13.68 12.41
CA LYS A 634 25.93 -12.69 12.78
C LYS A 634 26.50 -11.51 13.55
N GLU A 635 27.49 -11.73 14.42
CA GLU A 635 28.14 -10.64 15.15
C GLU A 635 28.95 -9.75 14.19
N GLU A 636 29.70 -10.35 13.26
CA GLU A 636 30.39 -9.65 12.17
C GLU A 636 29.41 -8.88 11.26
N GLN A 637 28.28 -9.48 10.89
CA GLN A 637 27.24 -8.79 10.11
C GLN A 637 26.65 -7.60 10.90
N LYS A 638 26.42 -7.76 12.21
CA LYS A 638 25.87 -6.72 13.07
C LYS A 638 26.82 -5.54 13.25
N THR A 639 28.12 -5.78 13.44
CA THR A 639 29.12 -4.70 13.55
C THR A 639 29.27 -3.96 12.23
N LEU A 640 29.32 -4.66 11.08
CA LEU A 640 29.33 -4.03 9.76
C LEU A 640 28.10 -3.13 9.53
N ILE A 641 26.89 -3.62 9.85
CA ILE A 641 25.66 -2.80 9.75
C ILE A 641 25.74 -1.56 10.66
N GLN A 642 26.27 -1.69 11.87
CA GLN A 642 26.45 -0.54 12.77
C GLN A 642 27.44 0.48 12.19
N THR A 643 28.61 0.06 11.72
CA THR A 643 29.62 0.95 11.11
C THR A 643 29.08 1.65 9.85
N TYR A 644 28.31 0.97 9.00
CA TYR A 644 27.67 1.62 7.85
C TYR A 644 26.60 2.65 8.27
N ASN A 645 25.83 2.41 9.32
CA ASN A 645 24.90 3.40 9.86
C ASN A 645 25.62 4.62 10.48
N GLU A 646 26.75 4.41 11.15
CA GLU A 646 27.60 5.49 11.69
C GLU A 646 28.22 6.34 10.55
N GLN A 647 28.65 5.70 9.46
CA GLN A 647 29.11 6.39 8.24
C GLN A 647 27.98 7.16 7.53
N LEU A 648 26.76 6.61 7.47
CA LEU A 648 25.61 7.30 6.89
C LEU A 648 25.14 8.49 7.74
N ASN A 649 25.14 8.35 9.08
CA ASN A 649 24.79 9.44 9.99
C ASN A 649 25.79 10.60 9.89
N THR A 650 27.09 10.32 9.92
CA THR A 650 28.14 11.35 9.77
C THR A 650 28.10 12.00 8.39
N MET A 651 27.84 11.25 7.31
CA MET A 651 27.62 11.82 5.98
C MET A 651 26.36 12.70 5.93
N SER A 652 25.28 12.31 6.59
CA SER A 652 24.04 13.10 6.68
C SER A 652 24.25 14.40 7.46
N GLU A 653 25.03 14.36 8.55
CA GLU A 653 25.41 15.53 9.34
C GLU A 653 26.30 16.50 8.54
N HIS A 654 27.29 15.97 7.80
CA HIS A 654 28.08 16.77 6.86
C HIS A 654 27.23 17.41 5.76
N LEU A 655 26.25 16.70 5.20
CA LEU A 655 25.32 17.24 4.21
C LEU A 655 24.36 18.30 4.81
N ALA A 656 23.92 18.14 6.06
CA ALA A 656 23.13 19.15 6.75
C ALA A 656 23.94 20.46 6.92
N ASN A 657 25.17 20.36 7.44
CA ASN A 657 26.08 21.49 7.63
C ASN A 657 26.45 22.16 6.29
N LEU A 658 26.63 21.37 5.22
CA LEU A 658 26.85 21.90 3.86
C LEU A 658 25.63 22.66 3.35
N ASN A 659 24.42 22.12 3.53
CA ASN A 659 23.19 22.80 3.11
C ASN A 659 22.92 24.07 3.92
N GLU A 660 23.24 24.10 5.21
CA GLU A 660 23.14 25.30 6.05
C GLU A 660 24.12 26.39 5.58
N THR A 661 25.38 26.05 5.32
CA THR A 661 26.37 27.01 4.79
C THR A 661 26.04 27.50 3.38
N LEU A 662 25.53 26.63 2.50
CA LEU A 662 25.00 27.03 1.19
C LEU A 662 23.76 27.93 1.29
N THR A 663 22.91 27.72 2.30
CA THR A 663 21.74 28.58 2.56
C THR A 663 22.19 29.96 3.08
N ALA A 664 23.14 30.02 3.99
CA ALA A 664 23.72 31.28 4.45
C ALA A 664 24.37 32.09 3.31
N GLN A 665 25.14 31.43 2.43
CA GLN A 665 25.71 32.07 1.23
C GLN A 665 24.62 32.51 0.24
N LYS A 666 23.55 31.73 0.09
CA LYS A 666 22.40 32.06 -0.76
C LYS A 666 21.67 33.31 -0.26
N ASP A 667 21.46 33.42 1.05
CA ASP A 667 20.86 34.59 1.69
C ASP A 667 21.76 35.83 1.58
N GLU A 668 23.08 35.68 1.76
CA GLU A 668 24.06 36.76 1.55
C GLU A 668 24.05 37.26 0.10
N ILE A 669 24.05 36.35 -0.88
CA ILE A 669 23.99 36.68 -2.31
C ILE A 669 22.68 37.41 -2.66
N ASP A 670 21.54 36.99 -2.12
CA ASP A 670 20.26 37.63 -2.42
C ASP A 670 20.05 38.94 -1.63
N ALA A 671 20.68 39.11 -0.46
CA ALA A 671 20.81 40.39 0.23
C ALA A 671 21.67 41.39 -0.58
N LEU A 672 22.81 40.95 -1.13
CA LEU A 672 23.66 41.76 -2.01
C LEU A 672 22.93 42.20 -3.29
N LYS A 673 22.09 41.33 -3.89
CA LYS A 673 21.21 41.72 -5.02
C LYS A 673 20.19 42.78 -4.61
N GLN A 674 19.55 42.64 -3.45
CA GLN A 674 18.60 43.63 -2.94
C GLN A 674 19.28 44.99 -2.66
N ALA A 675 20.49 44.99 -2.12
CA ALA A 675 21.30 46.20 -1.97
C ALA A 675 21.63 46.86 -3.33
N GLY A 676 22.10 46.06 -4.31
CA GLY A 676 22.41 46.52 -5.66
C GLY A 676 21.23 47.18 -6.38
N THR A 677 20.00 46.74 -6.12
CA THR A 677 18.78 47.33 -6.73
C THR A 677 18.27 48.65 -6.10
N LYS A 678 18.86 49.13 -4.99
CA LYS A 678 18.44 50.40 -4.35
C LYS A 678 19.48 51.54 -4.46
N GLY A 679 20.68 51.27 -4.95
CA GLY A 679 21.83 52.19 -4.96
C GLY A 679 21.89 53.23 -6.09
N SER A 680 20.80 53.93 -6.44
CA SER A 680 20.85 54.97 -7.50
C SER A 680 19.93 56.19 -7.29
N LYS A 681 20.24 57.00 -6.26
CA LYS A 681 19.88 58.44 -6.19
C LYS A 681 20.76 59.19 -5.16
N LYS A 682 21.03 60.48 -5.42
CA LYS A 682 21.85 61.42 -4.63
C LYS A 682 21.14 61.81 -3.31
N GLY A 683 21.78 62.32 -2.25
CA GLY A 683 23.21 62.55 -1.95
C GLY A 683 23.47 63.81 -1.06
N LYS A 684 24.45 63.74 -0.14
CA LYS A 684 25.06 64.80 0.71
C LYS A 684 24.17 65.66 1.66
N SER A 685 24.54 65.67 2.95
CA SER A 685 24.66 66.90 3.78
C SER A 685 25.49 66.62 5.05
N LYS A 686 26.30 67.61 5.47
CA LYS A 686 27.30 67.61 6.57
C LYS A 686 28.25 66.41 6.59
#